data_AF-A0A955UBS0-F1
#
_entry.id   AF-A0A955UBS0-F1
#
_cell.length_a   1.000
_cell.length_b   1.000
_cell.length_c   1.000
_cell.angle_alpha   90.00
_cell.angle_beta   90.00
_cell.angle_gamma   90.00
#
_symmetry.space_group_name_H-M   'P 1'
#
loop_
_entity.id
_entity.type
_entity.pdbx_description
1 polymer ?
#
loop_
_entity_poly.entity_id
_entity_poly.type
_entity_poly.pdbx_seq_one_letter_code
_entity_poly.pdbx_strand_id
1 'polypeptide(L)'
;MNNLGLLPDADARLVAETTFDRNVVVLAGAGTGKTTLLVNRLIHAILREPHALRLTDMLALTFTNKAANEMKARLRDRLHGLLADCEAKQEGGSSGGSGLEELKQRYHVSTDHVREKIQVALSDLEKSQIVTLHSFAAHVLRLYPLEARVDPHFHEDEGTQFLETFQEAWDAWLEQELGAQGASHAQWQDLLNHVGLKEIRSFAFSLCQDQISIPELSHQLWSEGPSLAFRMWLQNKQHQVRSWLMQYDRAKPRKIEKLLSLAERVFDRVGHMESPTEFQLSDEEKVLLDSTIGQAPGEWDLSEFQDAKRAVQAAQQLLQVNEALLGKVIHVLGPFAARVRQVYSEKGWIRFDGLLIRVRDLLRDHPMVREQLKKTYAAIMVDEFQDTDPIQYEILLYLGECPNECRRFWRDIQLMPGKLFIVGDPKQSIYAFRRADIEAFDQVVEKITHDGGIVCTLLTNFRSDEAILEAVNAVFDRLFLPQANVQPPNVPLAVGRMREAGSGPTGMEIFVMANPQGEDEWDAERATRVEAEWLAEWIEEHLLPGRQWIIEKGVKVSLRPGHIAVLLRKFTNAQVYLEALQRHNIPCMADGERHFYRRQEVIDVINVLRVVDDPTDAVALVGILRSSLGGLTDQEIMDVMQLGPMDIRQAGKLDEWGNSQRSVIQGLFQRLAWLHAQANRLPIPELLDHLFQQLPLVELAAASSHGEQAVLNVWKLRDLMGKQGAIPSLSFSACVERLVDSLMTHPSEPEAPLAEETLDAVRVLTIHKAKGLEFPVVMLPGLHQKATGPDRGVQITFDWISGLYGCTLPPVWNAGQVPLWEK
;
A
#
# COMPACT_ATOMS: atom_id res chain seq x y z
N MET A 1 -32.06 -4.21 -25.47
CA MET A 1 -32.81 -3.16 -24.75
C MET A 1 -32.20 -3.00 -23.37
N ASN A 2 -31.28 -2.06 -23.22
CA ASN A 2 -30.74 -1.70 -21.90
C ASN A 2 -31.59 -0.54 -21.37
N ASN A 3 -32.39 -0.81 -20.34
CA ASN A 3 -33.12 0.19 -19.56
C ASN A 3 -32.13 1.14 -18.86
N LEU A 4 -31.49 2.04 -19.60
CA LEU A 4 -30.81 3.22 -19.03
C LEU A 4 -31.83 4.20 -18.45
N GLY A 5 -33.10 4.16 -18.87
CA GLY A 5 -34.18 5.00 -18.33
C GLY A 5 -34.71 4.61 -16.93
N LEU A 6 -34.08 3.69 -16.21
CA LEU A 6 -34.53 3.19 -14.89
C LEU A 6 -33.47 3.31 -13.78
N LEU A 7 -32.28 3.86 -14.08
CA LEU A 7 -31.26 4.09 -13.06
C LEU A 7 -31.42 5.49 -12.47
N PRO A 8 -31.38 5.67 -11.14
CA PRO A 8 -31.48 7.00 -10.51
C PRO A 8 -30.35 7.96 -10.91
N ASP A 9 -29.21 7.44 -11.40
CA ASP A 9 -28.04 8.20 -11.82
C ASP A 9 -27.76 8.14 -13.35
N ALA A 10 -28.76 7.79 -14.17
CA ALA A 10 -28.59 7.62 -15.62
C ALA A 10 -28.05 8.87 -16.33
N ASP A 11 -28.61 10.04 -16.01
CA ASP A 11 -28.19 11.31 -16.62
C ASP A 11 -26.74 11.66 -16.21
N ALA A 12 -26.39 11.46 -14.93
CA ALA A 12 -25.04 11.70 -14.44
C ALA A 12 -24.00 10.81 -15.15
N ARG A 13 -24.34 9.54 -15.41
CA ARG A 13 -23.50 8.62 -16.19
C ARG A 13 -23.31 9.11 -17.62
N LEU A 14 -24.40 9.46 -18.29
CA LEU A 14 -24.34 9.92 -19.68
C LEU A 14 -23.51 11.20 -19.82
N VAL A 15 -23.69 12.15 -18.88
CA VAL A 15 -22.90 13.37 -18.81
C VAL A 15 -21.42 13.04 -18.59
N ALA A 16 -21.10 12.16 -17.63
CA ALA A 16 -19.72 11.77 -17.36
C ALA A 16 -19.05 11.07 -18.57
N GLU A 17 -19.77 10.21 -19.28
CA GLU A 17 -19.22 9.47 -20.43
C GLU A 17 -18.98 10.35 -21.66
N THR A 18 -19.74 11.44 -21.81
CA THR A 18 -19.83 12.17 -23.08
C THR A 18 -19.42 13.65 -23.03
N THR A 19 -19.14 14.20 -21.84
CA THR A 19 -18.64 15.58 -21.67
C THR A 19 -17.14 15.66 -21.98
N PHE A 20 -16.76 16.48 -22.95
CA PHE A 20 -15.39 16.65 -23.42
C PHE A 20 -14.97 18.13 -23.59
N ASP A 21 -15.88 19.05 -23.30
CA ASP A 21 -15.67 20.51 -23.26
C ASP A 21 -15.27 21.01 -21.88
N ARG A 22 -15.45 20.19 -20.83
CA ARG A 22 -15.18 20.51 -19.43
C ARG A 22 -14.48 19.35 -18.74
N ASN A 23 -13.66 19.67 -17.74
CA ASN A 23 -13.09 18.66 -16.86
C ASN A 23 -14.19 18.00 -16.04
N VAL A 24 -14.07 16.71 -15.76
CA VAL A 24 -15.13 15.95 -15.09
C VAL A 24 -14.57 15.23 -13.87
N VAL A 25 -15.26 15.38 -12.75
CA VAL A 25 -15.06 14.64 -11.51
C VAL A 25 -16.22 13.68 -11.35
N VAL A 26 -15.93 12.40 -11.17
CA VAL A 26 -16.95 11.37 -10.93
C VAL A 26 -16.81 10.83 -9.51
N LEU A 27 -17.77 11.16 -8.66
CA LEU A 27 -17.89 10.60 -7.31
C LEU A 27 -18.66 9.29 -7.39
N ALA A 28 -17.97 8.17 -7.25
CA ALA A 28 -18.51 6.86 -7.58
C ALA A 28 -18.26 5.84 -6.47
N GLY A 29 -19.31 5.56 -5.70
CA GLY A 29 -19.26 4.61 -4.59
C GLY A 29 -18.95 3.17 -5.00
N ALA A 30 -18.84 2.29 -4.00
CA ALA A 30 -18.52 0.88 -4.23
C ALA A 30 -19.55 0.24 -5.17
N GLY A 31 -19.07 -0.54 -6.14
CA GLY A 31 -19.94 -1.29 -7.07
C GLY A 31 -20.76 -0.45 -8.06
N THR A 32 -20.45 0.84 -8.23
CA THR A 32 -21.18 1.74 -9.15
C THR A 32 -20.80 1.62 -10.63
N GLY A 33 -19.85 0.76 -10.97
CA GLY A 33 -19.44 0.52 -12.36
C GLY A 33 -18.39 1.50 -12.91
N LYS A 34 -17.51 2.04 -12.05
CA LYS A 34 -16.38 2.95 -12.40
C LYS A 34 -15.63 2.52 -13.66
N THR A 35 -15.15 1.27 -13.70
CA THR A 35 -14.38 0.72 -14.83
C THR A 35 -15.18 0.68 -16.12
N THR A 36 -16.48 0.33 -16.06
CA THR A 36 -17.35 0.33 -17.25
C THR A 36 -17.51 1.74 -17.81
N LEU A 37 -17.69 2.72 -16.93
CA LEU A 37 -17.80 4.14 -17.31
C LEU A 37 -16.50 4.70 -17.90
N LEU A 38 -15.34 4.32 -17.36
CA LEU A 38 -14.03 4.65 -17.96
C LEU A 38 -13.87 4.06 -19.36
N VAL A 39 -14.21 2.78 -19.55
CA VAL A 39 -14.16 2.11 -20.86
C VAL A 39 -15.11 2.75 -21.86
N ASN A 40 -16.35 3.05 -21.45
CA ASN A 40 -17.32 3.75 -22.30
C ASN A 40 -16.81 5.12 -22.71
N ARG A 41 -16.25 5.90 -21.77
CA ARG A 41 -15.67 7.21 -22.07
C ARG A 41 -14.54 7.14 -23.10
N LEU A 42 -13.66 6.13 -23.02
CA LEU A 42 -12.61 5.92 -24.04
C LEU A 42 -13.22 5.67 -25.43
N ILE A 43 -14.30 4.89 -25.51
CA ILE A 43 -15.02 4.64 -26.77
C ILE A 43 -15.66 5.92 -27.31
N HIS A 44 -16.28 6.71 -26.44
CA HIS A 44 -16.80 8.02 -26.80
C HIS A 44 -15.70 8.97 -27.30
N ALA A 45 -14.50 8.93 -26.70
CA ALA A 45 -13.37 9.77 -27.08
C ALA A 45 -12.80 9.43 -28.46
N ILE A 46 -12.75 8.15 -28.85
CA ILE A 46 -12.27 7.74 -30.18
C ILE A 46 -13.31 7.95 -31.31
N LEU A 47 -14.59 8.08 -30.96
CA LEU A 47 -15.68 8.25 -31.92
C LEU A 47 -16.20 9.70 -32.05
N ARG A 48 -15.81 10.62 -31.15
CA ARG A 48 -16.30 12.00 -31.17
C ARG A 48 -15.78 12.76 -32.39
N GLU A 49 -16.62 13.09 -33.36
CA GLU A 49 -16.23 13.94 -34.50
C GLU A 49 -16.61 15.42 -34.23
N PRO A 50 -15.83 16.40 -34.72
CA PRO A 50 -14.61 16.28 -35.54
C PRO A 50 -13.31 16.08 -34.73
N HIS A 51 -13.40 15.88 -33.41
CA HIS A 51 -12.26 15.91 -32.48
C HIS A 51 -11.87 14.52 -31.94
N ALA A 52 -11.88 13.51 -32.80
CA ALA A 52 -11.64 12.13 -32.39
C ALA A 52 -10.20 11.96 -31.91
N LEU A 53 -10.03 11.29 -30.77
CA LEU A 53 -8.70 10.99 -30.21
C LEU A 53 -8.24 9.59 -30.62
N ARG A 54 -6.92 9.37 -30.69
CA ARG A 54 -6.37 8.02 -30.69
C ARG A 54 -6.17 7.53 -29.26
N LEU A 55 -6.17 6.21 -29.06
CA LEU A 55 -5.83 5.64 -27.76
C LEU A 55 -4.43 6.04 -27.29
N THR A 56 -3.49 6.27 -28.21
CA THR A 56 -2.12 6.73 -27.90
C THR A 56 -2.06 8.17 -27.38
N ASP A 57 -3.08 8.98 -27.66
CA ASP A 57 -3.15 10.39 -27.26
C ASP A 57 -3.84 10.54 -25.90
N MET A 58 -4.25 9.43 -25.28
CA MET A 58 -4.95 9.39 -24.01
C MET A 58 -4.10 8.70 -22.95
N LEU A 59 -4.04 9.30 -21.78
CA LEU A 59 -3.38 8.76 -20.60
C LEU A 59 -4.44 8.26 -19.62
N ALA A 60 -4.52 6.95 -19.37
CA ALA A 60 -5.42 6.37 -18.39
C ALA A 60 -4.62 5.73 -17.24
N LEU A 61 -4.79 6.28 -16.05
CA LEU A 61 -4.02 5.96 -14.86
C LEU A 61 -4.85 5.18 -13.87
N THR A 62 -4.30 4.06 -13.38
CA THR A 62 -4.92 3.21 -12.36
C THR A 62 -4.01 3.05 -11.14
N PHE A 63 -4.59 2.66 -10.00
CA PHE A 63 -3.83 2.43 -8.76
C PHE A 63 -2.95 1.17 -8.81
N THR A 64 -3.36 0.12 -9.55
CA THR A 64 -2.62 -1.15 -9.66
C THR A 64 -2.45 -1.60 -11.11
N ASN A 65 -1.38 -2.36 -11.38
CA ASN A 65 -1.14 -2.99 -12.69
C ASN A 65 -2.26 -3.97 -13.05
N LYS A 66 -2.85 -4.65 -12.06
CA LYS A 66 -4.02 -5.52 -12.25
C LYS A 66 -5.22 -4.74 -12.80
N ALA A 67 -5.52 -3.59 -12.21
CA ALA A 67 -6.60 -2.72 -12.67
C ALA A 67 -6.34 -2.16 -14.08
N ALA A 68 -5.10 -1.80 -14.42
CA ALA A 68 -4.73 -1.38 -15.78
C ALA A 68 -4.96 -2.51 -16.80
N ASN A 69 -4.51 -3.73 -16.49
CA ASN A 69 -4.68 -4.89 -17.35
C ASN A 69 -6.15 -5.28 -17.52
N GLU A 70 -6.93 -5.22 -16.43
CA GLU A 70 -8.38 -5.45 -16.47
C GLU A 70 -9.09 -4.40 -17.33
N MET A 71 -8.73 -3.12 -17.20
CA MET A 71 -9.27 -2.05 -18.04
C MET A 71 -8.95 -2.27 -19.53
N LYS A 72 -7.71 -2.67 -19.85
CA LYS A 72 -7.31 -3.05 -21.22
C LYS A 72 -8.11 -4.23 -21.76
N ALA A 73 -8.30 -5.28 -20.95
CA ALA A 73 -9.08 -6.46 -21.34
C ALA A 73 -10.54 -6.09 -21.62
N ARG A 74 -11.18 -5.35 -20.71
CA ARG A 74 -12.57 -4.87 -20.88
C ARG A 74 -12.74 -3.97 -22.10
N LEU A 75 -11.77 -3.08 -22.37
CA LEU A 75 -11.76 -2.26 -23.56
C LEU A 75 -11.64 -3.12 -24.83
N ARG A 76 -10.75 -4.11 -24.83
CA ARG A 76 -10.58 -5.06 -25.94
C ARG A 76 -11.88 -5.80 -26.24
N ASP A 77 -12.50 -6.39 -25.22
CA ASP A 77 -13.76 -7.14 -25.36
C ASP A 77 -14.87 -6.25 -25.91
N ARG A 78 -14.96 -5.01 -25.41
CA ARG A 78 -15.96 -4.05 -25.87
C ARG A 78 -15.73 -3.60 -27.32
N LEU A 79 -14.48 -3.38 -27.72
CA LEU A 79 -14.11 -3.06 -29.11
C LEU A 79 -14.41 -4.22 -30.06
N HIS A 80 -14.10 -5.47 -29.68
CA HIS A 80 -14.45 -6.65 -30.47
C HIS A 80 -15.97 -6.84 -30.59
N GLY A 81 -16.72 -6.61 -29.51
CA GLY A 81 -18.18 -6.66 -29.55
C GLY A 81 -18.76 -5.65 -30.54
N LEU A 82 -18.28 -4.40 -30.51
CA LEU A 82 -18.71 -3.37 -31.47
C LEU A 82 -18.28 -3.68 -32.91
N LEU A 83 -17.11 -4.30 -33.11
CA LEU A 83 -16.65 -4.72 -34.43
C LEU A 83 -17.55 -5.83 -35.01
N ALA A 84 -17.90 -6.83 -34.19
CA ALA A 84 -18.82 -7.90 -34.57
C ALA A 84 -20.22 -7.34 -34.91
N ASP A 85 -20.72 -6.37 -34.15
CA ASP A 85 -21.98 -5.68 -34.46
C ASP A 85 -21.93 -4.93 -35.81
N CYS A 86 -20.78 -4.37 -36.18
CA CYS A 86 -20.58 -3.72 -37.48
C CYS A 86 -20.60 -4.73 -38.64
N GLU A 87 -19.98 -5.90 -38.45
CA GLU A 87 -19.88 -6.97 -39.46
C GLU A 87 -21.22 -7.68 -39.67
N ALA A 88 -21.96 -7.98 -38.60
CA ALA A 88 -23.28 -8.61 -38.67
C ALA A 88 -24.31 -7.79 -39.47
N LYS A 89 -24.16 -6.46 -39.51
CA LYS A 89 -25.00 -5.58 -40.33
C LYS A 89 -24.66 -5.58 -41.82
N GLN A 90 -23.40 -5.83 -42.19
CA GLN A 90 -23.00 -5.93 -43.61
C GLN A 90 -23.58 -7.21 -44.25
N GLU A 91 -23.80 -8.27 -43.47
CA GLU A 91 -24.35 -9.55 -43.94
C GLU A 91 -25.89 -9.62 -43.96
N GLY A 92 -26.59 -8.50 -43.77
CA GLY A 92 -28.06 -8.44 -43.85
C GLY A 92 -28.81 -8.95 -42.61
N GLY A 93 -28.12 -9.17 -41.49
CA GLY A 93 -28.73 -9.55 -40.22
C GLY A 93 -29.44 -8.37 -39.53
N SER A 94 -30.67 -8.59 -39.03
CA SER A 94 -31.48 -7.58 -38.34
C SER A 94 -31.09 -7.32 -36.88
N SER A 95 -29.94 -7.82 -36.43
CA SER A 95 -29.49 -7.78 -35.02
C SER A 95 -28.33 -6.80 -34.83
N GLY A 96 -28.54 -5.52 -35.15
CA GLY A 96 -27.60 -4.50 -34.68
C GLY A 96 -27.67 -4.38 -33.16
N GLY A 97 -26.55 -4.63 -32.46
CA GLY A 97 -26.46 -4.35 -31.03
C GLY A 97 -26.90 -2.91 -30.72
N SER A 98 -27.72 -2.71 -29.68
CA SER A 98 -28.32 -1.40 -29.37
C SER A 98 -27.27 -0.30 -29.11
N GLY A 99 -26.06 -0.68 -28.69
CA GLY A 99 -24.97 0.27 -28.44
C GLY A 99 -24.35 0.85 -29.72
N LEU A 100 -24.28 0.08 -30.81
CA LEU A 100 -23.72 0.58 -32.09
C LEU A 100 -24.61 1.67 -32.70
N GLU A 101 -25.93 1.47 -32.69
CA GLU A 101 -26.86 2.46 -33.23
C GLU A 101 -26.89 3.75 -32.42
N GLU A 102 -26.79 3.65 -31.09
CA GLU A 102 -26.69 4.81 -30.21
C GLU A 102 -25.44 5.65 -30.52
N LEU A 103 -24.28 5.00 -30.68
CA LEU A 103 -23.02 5.69 -31.01
C LEU A 103 -23.09 6.36 -32.38
N LYS A 104 -23.64 5.67 -33.40
CA LYS A 104 -23.83 6.24 -34.74
C LYS A 104 -24.76 7.44 -34.73
N GLN A 105 -25.89 7.34 -34.02
CA GLN A 105 -26.84 8.43 -33.91
C GLN A 105 -26.23 9.63 -33.19
N ARG A 106 -25.47 9.40 -32.11
CA ARG A 106 -24.86 10.46 -31.30
C ARG A 106 -23.80 11.25 -32.06
N TYR A 107 -22.94 10.56 -32.79
CA TYR A 107 -21.80 11.19 -33.48
C TYR A 107 -22.05 11.44 -34.98
N HIS A 108 -23.23 11.08 -35.48
CA HIS A 108 -23.60 11.20 -36.89
C HIS A 108 -22.59 10.51 -37.85
N VAL A 109 -22.11 9.33 -37.44
CA VAL A 109 -21.09 8.54 -38.17
C VAL A 109 -21.69 7.29 -38.81
N SER A 110 -21.09 6.84 -39.93
CA SER A 110 -21.47 5.60 -40.60
C SER A 110 -20.94 4.36 -39.87
N THR A 111 -21.51 3.19 -40.16
CA THR A 111 -21.00 1.91 -39.63
C THR A 111 -19.54 1.67 -40.06
N ASP A 112 -19.19 2.02 -41.30
CA ASP A 112 -17.82 1.84 -41.81
C ASP A 112 -16.82 2.76 -41.10
N HIS A 113 -17.22 3.99 -40.77
CA HIS A 113 -16.39 4.91 -39.99
C HIS A 113 -16.13 4.39 -38.57
N VAL A 114 -17.17 3.89 -37.91
CA VAL A 114 -17.04 3.27 -36.57
C VAL A 114 -16.10 2.07 -36.64
N ARG A 115 -16.24 1.22 -37.67
CA ARG A 115 -15.35 0.06 -37.91
C ARG A 115 -13.89 0.50 -38.06
N GLU A 116 -13.62 1.51 -38.89
CA GLU A 116 -12.26 2.03 -39.11
C GLU A 116 -11.63 2.53 -37.79
N LYS A 117 -12.36 3.35 -37.03
CA LYS A 117 -11.88 3.86 -35.72
C LYS A 117 -11.60 2.73 -34.73
N ILE A 118 -12.46 1.70 -34.68
CA ILE A 118 -12.28 0.54 -33.80
C ILE A 118 -11.05 -0.28 -34.21
N GLN A 119 -10.82 -0.50 -35.51
CA GLN A 119 -9.64 -1.22 -35.99
C GLN A 119 -8.32 -0.51 -35.65
N VAL A 120 -8.31 0.82 -35.79
CA VAL A 120 -7.18 1.65 -35.33
C VAL A 120 -7.00 1.54 -33.82
N ALA A 121 -8.08 1.64 -33.04
CA ALA A 121 -8.03 1.49 -31.59
C ALA A 121 -7.52 0.11 -31.13
N LEU A 122 -7.94 -0.98 -31.77
CA LEU A 122 -7.42 -2.33 -31.49
C LEU A 122 -5.92 -2.43 -31.78
N SER A 123 -5.45 -1.78 -32.85
CA SER A 123 -4.01 -1.74 -33.20
C SER A 123 -3.18 -0.89 -32.23
N ASP A 124 -3.79 0.15 -31.68
CA ASP A 124 -3.17 1.07 -30.71
C ASP A 124 -3.24 0.54 -29.27
N LEU A 125 -4.06 -0.47 -28.98
CA LEU A 125 -4.35 -0.93 -27.62
C LEU A 125 -3.10 -1.33 -26.82
N GLU A 126 -2.16 -2.05 -27.43
CA GLU A 126 -0.91 -2.44 -26.76
C GLU A 126 0.06 -1.27 -26.57
N LYS A 127 -0.06 -0.23 -27.40
CA LYS A 127 0.72 1.02 -27.30
C LYS A 127 0.07 2.06 -26.39
N SER A 128 -1.17 1.83 -25.97
CA SER A 128 -1.94 2.76 -25.16
C SER A 128 -1.32 2.92 -23.76
N GLN A 129 -1.38 4.15 -23.25
CA GLN A 129 -0.90 4.50 -21.92
C GLN A 129 -2.00 4.24 -20.87
N ILE A 130 -2.48 2.99 -20.83
CA ILE A 130 -3.35 2.47 -19.76
C ILE A 130 -2.44 1.74 -18.78
N VAL A 131 -1.95 2.46 -17.78
CA VAL A 131 -0.85 2.03 -16.89
C VAL A 131 -1.03 2.60 -15.48
N THR A 132 -0.21 2.18 -14.52
CA THR A 132 -0.15 2.88 -13.23
C THR A 132 0.63 4.18 -13.36
N LEU A 133 0.42 5.12 -12.43
CA LEU A 133 1.19 6.36 -12.42
C LEU A 133 2.70 6.14 -12.24
N HIS A 134 3.11 5.10 -11.50
CA HIS A 134 4.53 4.75 -11.35
C HIS A 134 5.12 4.24 -12.67
N SER A 135 4.41 3.36 -13.38
CA SER A 135 4.82 2.89 -14.71
C SER A 135 4.91 4.05 -15.72
N PHE A 136 3.95 4.97 -15.66
CA PHE A 136 3.99 6.20 -16.46
C PHE A 136 5.18 7.09 -16.09
N ALA A 137 5.45 7.26 -14.80
CA ALA A 137 6.57 8.06 -14.33
C ALA A 137 7.91 7.47 -14.82
N ALA A 138 8.09 6.16 -14.65
CA ALA A 138 9.27 5.45 -15.15
C ALA A 138 9.42 5.59 -16.68
N HIS A 139 8.31 5.54 -17.43
CA HIS A 139 8.33 5.78 -18.88
C HIS A 139 8.80 7.20 -19.23
N VAL A 140 8.26 8.22 -18.55
CA VAL A 140 8.67 9.63 -18.77
C VAL A 140 10.14 9.85 -18.43
N LEU A 141 10.63 9.30 -17.32
CA LEU A 141 12.04 9.41 -16.93
C LEU A 141 12.98 8.79 -17.98
N ARG A 142 12.57 7.66 -18.59
CA ARG A 142 13.33 7.01 -19.68
C ARG A 142 13.26 7.80 -20.99
N LEU A 143 12.20 8.57 -21.22
CA LEU A 143 12.09 9.46 -22.39
C LEU A 143 12.96 10.72 -22.27
N TYR A 144 13.17 11.23 -21.06
CA TYR A 144 13.94 12.45 -20.79
C TYR A 144 15.02 12.23 -19.72
N PRO A 145 15.96 11.29 -19.92
CA PRO A 145 16.90 10.88 -18.87
C PRO A 145 17.90 11.97 -18.50
N LEU A 146 18.24 12.85 -19.46
CA LEU A 146 19.18 13.95 -19.24
C LEU A 146 18.57 15.05 -18.36
N GLU A 147 17.36 15.48 -18.69
CA GLU A 147 16.61 16.48 -17.93
C GLU A 147 16.27 15.96 -16.54
N ALA A 148 15.88 14.69 -16.44
CA ALA A 148 15.57 14.05 -15.17
C ALA A 148 16.80 13.66 -14.32
N ARG A 149 18.02 13.75 -14.89
CA ARG A 149 19.28 13.35 -14.26
C ARG A 149 19.22 11.91 -13.74
N VAL A 150 18.79 11.00 -14.60
CA VAL A 150 18.72 9.55 -14.32
C VAL A 150 19.53 8.78 -15.35
N ASP A 151 20.01 7.59 -14.96
CA ASP A 151 20.57 6.65 -15.92
C ASP A 151 19.46 6.19 -16.90
N PRO A 152 19.65 6.23 -18.23
CA PRO A 152 18.64 5.75 -19.18
C PRO A 152 18.21 4.29 -18.97
N HIS A 153 19.06 3.47 -18.36
CA HIS A 153 18.83 2.06 -18.03
C HIS A 153 18.62 1.86 -16.52
N PHE A 154 18.13 2.88 -15.80
CA PHE A 154 17.93 2.76 -14.36
C PHE A 154 17.02 1.56 -14.00
N HIS A 155 17.31 0.96 -12.86
CA HIS A 155 16.53 -0.11 -12.27
C HIS A 155 15.63 0.43 -11.14
N GLU A 156 14.38 -0.04 -11.12
CA GLU A 156 13.40 0.28 -10.08
C GLU A 156 13.62 -0.63 -8.87
N ASP A 157 13.66 -0.06 -7.68
CA ASP A 157 13.85 -0.78 -6.42
C ASP A 157 12.70 -0.54 -5.46
N GLU A 158 12.13 -1.63 -4.92
CA GLU A 158 11.08 -1.58 -3.90
C GLU A 158 11.66 -1.32 -2.48
N GLY A 159 12.99 -1.23 -2.35
CA GLY A 159 13.69 -0.74 -1.17
C GLY A 159 14.79 -1.68 -0.66
N THR A 160 14.90 -2.89 -1.22
CA THR A 160 15.85 -3.91 -0.79
C THR A 160 17.28 -3.51 -1.13
N GLN A 161 17.53 -3.06 -2.37
CA GLN A 161 18.86 -2.61 -2.79
C GLN A 161 19.27 -1.32 -2.07
N PHE A 162 18.29 -0.47 -1.78
CA PHE A 162 18.52 0.74 -1.00
C PHE A 162 18.91 0.42 0.44
N LEU A 163 18.25 -0.55 1.08
CA LEU A 163 18.58 -0.97 2.43
C LEU A 163 20.01 -1.52 2.51
N GLU A 164 20.42 -2.35 1.56
CA GLU A 164 21.78 -2.88 1.45
C GLU A 164 22.79 -1.72 1.28
N THR A 165 22.55 -0.83 0.32
CA THR A 165 23.43 0.33 0.08
C THR A 165 23.51 1.25 1.31
N PHE A 166 22.39 1.44 2.02
CA PHE A 166 22.36 2.23 3.24
C PHE A 166 23.13 1.54 4.37
N GLN A 167 23.00 0.23 4.56
CA GLN A 167 23.73 -0.53 5.58
C GLN A 167 25.23 -0.46 5.37
N GLU A 168 25.70 -0.76 4.16
CA GLU A 168 27.12 -0.67 3.79
C GLU A 168 27.68 0.75 4.04
N ALA A 169 26.94 1.77 3.60
CA ALA A 169 27.36 3.16 3.78
C ALA A 169 27.32 3.59 5.25
N TRP A 170 26.30 3.16 6.00
CA TRP A 170 26.13 3.49 7.41
C TRP A 170 27.26 2.93 8.24
N ASP A 171 27.62 1.65 8.06
CA ASP A 171 28.65 1.00 8.86
C ASP A 171 30.03 1.63 8.59
N ALA A 172 30.37 1.86 7.32
CA ALA A 172 31.62 2.52 6.94
C ALA A 172 31.70 3.99 7.44
N TRP A 173 30.59 4.72 7.34
CA TRP A 173 30.52 6.10 7.82
C TRP A 173 30.59 6.20 9.34
N LEU A 174 29.90 5.30 10.05
CA LEU A 174 29.91 5.25 11.51
C LEU A 174 31.31 4.91 12.04
N GLU A 175 32.04 4.00 11.39
CA GLU A 175 33.44 3.70 11.73
C GLU A 175 34.35 4.92 11.53
N GLN A 176 34.13 5.73 10.48
CA GLN A 176 34.85 6.99 10.29
C GLN A 176 34.53 8.03 11.37
N GLU A 177 33.26 8.19 11.73
CA GLU A 177 32.80 9.21 12.67
C GLU A 177 33.15 8.88 14.13
N LEU A 178 32.97 7.62 14.54
CA LEU A 178 33.20 7.16 15.91
C LEU A 178 34.57 6.49 16.11
N GLY A 179 35.30 6.22 15.03
CA GLY A 179 36.65 5.67 15.08
C GLY A 179 37.65 6.65 15.71
N ALA A 180 38.87 6.15 15.98
CA ALA A 180 39.91 6.91 16.67
C ALA A 180 40.32 8.22 15.98
N GLN A 181 40.07 8.36 14.68
CA GLN A 181 40.38 9.55 13.89
C GLN A 181 39.14 10.44 13.59
N GLY A 182 37.99 10.16 14.20
CA GLY A 182 36.77 10.93 13.98
C GLY A 182 36.93 12.40 14.40
N ALA A 183 36.49 13.33 13.54
CA ALA A 183 36.65 14.77 13.78
C ALA A 183 35.58 15.38 14.71
N SER A 184 34.48 14.64 14.95
CA SER A 184 33.25 15.17 15.54
C SER A 184 32.86 14.51 16.88
N HIS A 185 33.82 13.90 17.60
CA HIS A 185 33.51 13.14 18.84
C HIS A 185 32.73 13.95 19.88
N ALA A 186 33.05 15.23 20.07
CA ALA A 186 32.33 16.08 21.01
C ALA A 186 30.84 16.28 20.64
N GLN A 187 30.53 16.38 19.34
CA GLN A 187 29.16 16.48 18.85
C GLN A 187 28.42 15.15 19.05
N TRP A 188 29.08 14.03 18.78
CA TRP A 188 28.52 12.69 19.01
C TRP A 188 28.23 12.40 20.48
N GLN A 189 29.13 12.81 21.38
CA GLN A 189 28.90 12.69 22.82
C GLN A 189 27.67 13.49 23.26
N ASP A 190 27.51 14.72 22.77
CA ASP A 190 26.31 15.54 23.04
C ASP A 190 25.02 14.89 22.50
N LEU A 191 25.04 14.40 21.26
CA LEU A 191 23.89 13.73 20.64
C LEU A 191 23.49 12.44 21.38
N LEU A 192 24.46 11.57 21.66
CA LEU A 192 24.24 10.27 22.28
C LEU A 192 23.81 10.36 23.76
N ASN A 193 24.05 11.49 24.42
CA ASN A 193 23.49 11.76 25.75
C ASN A 193 21.97 11.98 25.72
N HIS A 194 21.39 12.32 24.56
CA HIS A 194 19.96 12.65 24.43
C HIS A 194 19.18 11.61 23.61
N VAL A 195 19.81 10.99 22.61
CA VAL A 195 19.15 10.09 21.66
C VAL A 195 20.01 8.85 21.42
N GLY A 196 19.39 7.67 21.40
CA GLY A 196 20.10 6.41 21.13
C GLY A 196 20.54 6.26 19.67
N LEU A 197 21.60 5.47 19.46
CA LEU A 197 22.17 5.22 18.13
C LEU A 197 21.17 4.53 17.18
N LYS A 198 20.27 3.68 17.71
CA LYS A 198 19.24 3.00 16.93
C LYS A 198 18.22 4.00 16.34
N GLU A 199 17.83 4.98 17.14
CA GLU A 199 16.93 6.06 16.74
C GLU A 199 17.61 6.98 15.72
N ILE A 200 18.89 7.34 15.94
CA ILE A 200 19.69 8.12 14.97
C ILE A 200 19.80 7.38 13.63
N ARG A 201 20.08 6.07 13.64
CA ARG A 201 20.14 5.25 12.42
C ARG A 201 18.79 5.25 11.68
N SER A 202 17.69 5.07 12.42
CA SER A 202 16.34 5.10 11.84
C SER A 202 16.03 6.47 11.24
N PHE A 203 16.45 7.56 11.91
CA PHE A 203 16.28 8.92 11.42
C PHE A 203 17.11 9.19 10.17
N ALA A 204 18.36 8.71 10.13
CA ALA A 204 19.22 8.79 8.95
C ALA A 204 18.59 8.06 7.76
N PHE A 205 18.03 6.86 7.99
CA PHE A 205 17.32 6.11 6.94
C PHE A 205 16.11 6.88 6.42
N SER A 206 15.28 7.43 7.31
CA SER A 206 14.16 8.30 6.93
C SER A 206 14.63 9.52 6.16
N LEU A 207 15.67 10.22 6.62
CA LEU A 207 16.27 11.37 5.95
C LEU A 207 16.73 11.05 4.53
N CYS A 208 17.04 9.80 4.19
CA CYS A 208 17.46 9.46 2.85
C CYS A 208 16.29 9.36 1.84
N GLN A 209 15.02 9.48 2.27
CA GLN A 209 13.87 9.46 1.37
C GLN A 209 13.87 10.64 0.37
N ASP A 210 13.77 10.36 -0.93
CA ASP A 210 13.78 11.32 -2.06
C ASP A 210 12.82 12.50 -1.86
N GLN A 211 11.68 12.28 -1.18
CA GLN A 211 10.66 13.32 -0.96
C GLN A 211 11.13 14.40 0.03
N ILE A 212 12.11 14.08 0.87
CA ILE A 212 12.58 14.96 1.92
C ILE A 212 13.65 15.85 1.30
N SER A 213 13.33 17.13 1.18
CA SER A 213 14.31 18.15 0.88
C SER A 213 15.08 18.50 2.16
N ILE A 214 16.30 17.98 2.27
CA ILE A 214 17.20 18.28 3.39
C ILE A 214 17.39 19.80 3.53
N PRO A 215 17.61 20.58 2.45
CA PRO A 215 17.74 22.05 2.56
C PRO A 215 16.49 22.74 3.11
N GLU A 216 15.29 22.39 2.63
CA GLU A 216 14.04 22.99 3.12
C GLU A 216 13.77 22.60 4.57
N LEU A 217 14.01 21.33 4.91
CA LEU A 217 13.90 20.86 6.28
C LEU A 217 14.85 21.64 7.20
N SER A 218 16.12 21.78 6.82
CA SER A 218 17.11 22.57 7.59
C SER A 218 16.72 24.03 7.73
N HIS A 219 16.16 24.64 6.69
CA HIS A 219 15.68 26.02 6.71
C HIS A 219 14.45 26.21 7.60
N GLN A 220 13.61 25.18 7.76
CA GLN A 220 12.45 25.25 8.64
C GLN A 220 12.83 25.25 10.13
N LEU A 221 13.90 24.54 10.50
CA LEU A 221 14.43 24.56 11.85
C LEU A 221 14.93 25.99 12.16
N TRP A 222 14.68 26.50 13.37
CA TRP A 222 14.70 27.92 13.78
C TRP A 222 16.01 28.73 13.65
N SER A 223 16.79 28.56 12.59
CA SER A 223 17.87 29.47 12.22
C SER A 223 17.35 30.81 11.66
N GLU A 224 16.16 30.83 11.04
CA GLU A 224 15.54 32.03 10.45
C GLU A 224 14.12 32.37 10.98
N GLY A 225 13.58 31.56 11.90
CA GLY A 225 12.25 31.75 12.50
C GLY A 225 11.14 30.80 12.02
N PRO A 226 9.95 30.82 12.64
CA PRO A 226 8.86 29.94 12.25
C PRO A 226 8.31 30.29 10.87
N SER A 227 7.97 29.27 10.08
CA SER A 227 7.35 29.43 8.76
C SER A 227 6.04 30.21 8.84
N LEU A 228 5.63 30.84 7.74
CA LEU A 228 4.38 31.59 7.67
C LEU A 228 3.18 30.69 8.01
N ALA A 229 3.16 29.46 7.49
CA ALA A 229 2.09 28.50 7.74
C ALA A 229 1.97 28.14 9.23
N PHE A 230 3.10 27.89 9.91
CA PHE A 230 3.10 27.62 11.34
C PHE A 230 2.61 28.83 12.14
N ARG A 231 3.05 30.04 11.78
CA ARG A 231 2.57 31.29 12.41
C ARG A 231 1.07 31.48 12.25
N MET A 232 0.52 31.24 11.06
CA MET A 232 -0.92 31.34 10.81
C MET A 232 -1.71 30.31 11.62
N TRP A 233 -1.24 29.06 11.69
CA TRP A 233 -1.86 28.02 12.52
C TRP A 233 -1.88 28.43 14.00
N LEU A 234 -0.75 28.95 14.50
CA LEU A 234 -0.61 29.38 15.89
C LEU A 234 -1.55 30.54 16.23
N GLN A 235 -1.64 31.55 15.36
CA GLN A 235 -2.56 32.68 15.51
C GLN A 235 -4.03 32.23 15.50
N ASN A 236 -4.39 31.31 14.62
CA ASN A 236 -5.75 30.76 14.57
C ASN A 236 -6.09 30.01 15.87
N LYS A 237 -5.18 29.18 16.39
CA LYS A 237 -5.36 28.48 17.68
C LYS A 237 -5.49 29.44 18.84
N GLN A 238 -4.63 30.46 18.89
CA GLN A 238 -4.69 31.49 19.92
C GLN A 238 -6.05 32.22 19.89
N HIS A 239 -6.54 32.55 18.69
CA HIS A 239 -7.85 33.20 18.53
C HIS A 239 -9.01 32.30 18.99
N GLN A 240 -9.00 31.02 18.61
CA GLN A 240 -10.00 30.02 19.06
C GLN A 240 -10.00 29.86 20.59
N VAL A 241 -8.82 29.70 21.19
CA VAL A 241 -8.69 29.57 22.65
C VAL A 241 -9.19 30.82 23.38
N ARG A 242 -8.85 32.02 22.89
CA ARG A 242 -9.38 33.28 23.44
C ARG A 242 -10.90 33.37 23.33
N SER A 243 -11.48 32.93 22.22
CA SER A 243 -12.94 32.86 22.05
C SER A 243 -13.59 31.97 23.12
N TRP A 244 -13.08 30.75 23.33
CA TRP A 244 -13.62 29.85 24.35
C TRP A 244 -13.43 30.37 25.78
N LEU A 245 -12.29 30.98 26.08
CA LEU A 245 -12.05 31.60 27.40
C LEU A 245 -13.03 32.74 27.68
N MET A 246 -13.44 33.51 26.66
CA MET A 246 -14.47 34.54 26.80
C MET A 246 -15.88 33.94 26.92
N GLN A 247 -16.19 32.93 26.11
CA GLN A 247 -17.52 32.29 26.06
C GLN A 247 -17.84 31.52 27.34
N TYR A 248 -16.85 30.84 27.92
CA TYR A 248 -16.98 30.02 29.12
C TYR A 248 -16.39 30.68 30.38
N ASP A 249 -16.26 32.01 30.37
CA ASP A 249 -15.72 32.78 31.49
C ASP A 249 -16.56 32.59 32.77
N ARG A 250 -15.88 32.43 33.90
CA ARG A 250 -16.50 32.15 35.20
C ARG A 250 -15.60 32.60 36.34
N ALA A 251 -16.22 33.02 37.44
CA ALA A 251 -15.52 33.49 38.64
C ALA A 251 -14.56 32.46 39.29
N LYS A 252 -14.80 31.15 39.08
CA LYS A 252 -13.90 30.06 39.50
C LYS A 252 -13.64 29.13 38.31
N PRO A 253 -12.52 29.28 37.57
CA PRO A 253 -12.25 28.49 36.37
C PRO A 253 -12.13 26.99 36.72
N ARG A 254 -12.75 26.13 35.91
CA ARG A 254 -12.58 24.68 36.03
C ARG A 254 -11.21 24.31 35.44
N LYS A 255 -10.89 23.03 35.51
CA LYS A 255 -9.61 22.49 35.06
C LYS A 255 -9.31 22.81 33.59
N ILE A 256 -10.30 22.69 32.72
CA ILE A 256 -10.15 22.94 31.28
C ILE A 256 -9.86 24.42 30.98
N GLU A 257 -10.54 25.37 31.64
CA GLU A 257 -10.28 26.80 31.41
C GLU A 257 -8.89 27.22 31.92
N LYS A 258 -8.43 26.65 33.04
CA LYS A 258 -7.05 26.86 33.52
C LYS A 258 -6.03 26.34 32.50
N LEU A 259 -6.27 25.15 31.94
CA LEU A 259 -5.42 24.57 30.90
C LEU A 259 -5.44 25.39 29.61
N LEU A 260 -6.60 25.91 29.20
CA LEU A 260 -6.73 26.79 28.04
C LEU A 260 -6.01 28.12 28.23
N SER A 261 -6.06 28.72 29.43
CA SER A 261 -5.29 29.92 29.75
C SER A 261 -3.78 29.67 29.70
N LEU A 262 -3.32 28.49 30.11
CA LEU A 262 -1.94 28.09 29.95
C LEU A 262 -1.58 27.87 28.47
N ALA A 263 -2.44 27.20 27.71
CA ALA A 263 -2.26 26.98 26.28
C ALA A 263 -2.16 28.30 25.50
N GLU A 264 -3.00 29.29 25.84
CA GLU A 264 -2.96 30.63 25.24
C GLU A 264 -1.61 31.33 25.46
N ARG A 265 -1.05 31.26 26.68
CA ARG A 265 0.29 31.79 26.97
C ARG A 265 1.40 31.07 26.22
N VAL A 266 1.30 29.75 26.09
CA VAL A 266 2.27 28.97 25.30
C VAL A 266 2.20 29.41 23.84
N PHE A 267 1.01 29.50 23.26
CA PHE A 267 0.84 29.96 21.88
C PHE A 267 1.35 31.39 21.66
N ASP A 268 1.08 32.29 22.61
CA ASP A 268 1.55 33.68 22.54
C ASP A 268 3.08 33.75 22.52
N ARG A 269 3.75 33.05 23.44
CA ARG A 269 5.22 33.07 23.53
C ARG A 269 5.91 32.43 22.34
N VAL A 270 5.41 31.27 21.88
CA VAL A 270 5.92 30.62 20.67
C VAL A 270 5.73 31.53 19.45
N GLY A 271 4.65 32.33 19.43
CA GLY A 271 4.40 33.33 18.38
C GLY A 271 5.42 34.46 18.37
N HIS A 272 5.97 34.82 19.53
CA HIS A 272 7.05 35.80 19.69
C HIS A 272 8.46 35.19 19.57
N MET A 273 8.57 33.95 19.08
CA MET A 273 9.82 33.24 18.82
C MET A 273 10.67 32.93 20.07
N GLU A 274 10.04 32.89 21.25
CA GLU A 274 10.70 32.38 22.45
C GLU A 274 10.75 30.85 22.41
N SER A 275 11.90 30.26 22.77
CA SER A 275 12.05 28.81 22.80
C SER A 275 11.08 28.19 23.82
N PRO A 276 10.24 27.19 23.44
CA PRO A 276 9.34 26.52 24.37
C PRO A 276 10.08 25.84 25.53
N THR A 277 11.33 25.41 25.31
CA THR A 277 12.18 24.82 26.35
C THR A 277 12.59 25.79 27.46
N GLU A 278 12.49 27.11 27.21
CA GLU A 278 12.78 28.16 28.19
C GLU A 278 11.51 28.61 28.94
N PHE A 279 10.36 28.01 28.64
CA PHE A 279 9.09 28.35 29.26
C PHE A 279 9.06 27.92 30.74
N GLN A 280 9.18 28.88 31.64
CA GLN A 280 9.14 28.63 33.08
C GLN A 280 7.70 28.39 33.55
N LEU A 281 7.40 27.14 33.88
CA LEU A 281 6.17 26.73 34.54
C LEU A 281 6.37 26.71 36.07
N SER A 282 5.42 27.28 36.79
CA SER A 282 5.27 27.06 38.23
C SER A 282 4.95 25.58 38.54
N ASP A 283 5.21 25.14 39.76
CA ASP A 283 4.95 23.74 40.16
C ASP A 283 3.46 23.36 40.05
N GLU A 284 2.55 24.31 40.30
CA GLU A 284 1.11 24.13 40.10
C GLU A 284 0.75 23.92 38.62
N GLU A 285 1.39 24.64 37.70
CA GLU A 285 1.15 24.52 36.26
C GLU A 285 1.69 23.20 35.70
N LYS A 286 2.84 22.72 36.20
CA LYS A 286 3.39 21.40 35.84
C LYS A 286 2.44 20.28 36.25
N VAL A 287 1.96 20.30 37.49
CA VAL A 287 0.96 19.33 37.98
C VAL A 287 -0.34 19.42 37.17
N LEU A 288 -0.75 20.63 36.78
CA LEU A 288 -1.93 20.81 35.94
C LEU A 288 -1.74 20.23 34.53
N LEU A 289 -0.59 20.45 33.89
CA LEU A 289 -0.26 19.90 32.57
C LEU A 289 -0.23 18.37 32.55
N ASP A 290 0.30 17.74 33.59
CA ASP A 290 0.39 16.26 33.68
C ASP A 290 -0.97 15.60 33.93
N SER A 291 -1.98 16.38 34.28
CA SER A 291 -3.26 15.85 34.72
C SER A 291 -4.24 15.64 33.56
N THR A 292 -4.96 14.51 33.55
CA THR A 292 -5.85 14.13 32.44
C THR A 292 -7.09 15.02 32.30
N ILE A 293 -7.43 15.40 31.06
CA ILE A 293 -8.66 16.12 30.76
C ILE A 293 -9.83 15.13 30.81
N GLY A 294 -10.75 15.36 31.76
CA GLY A 294 -11.93 14.51 32.01
C GLY A 294 -13.04 14.67 30.96
N GLN A 295 -14.27 14.32 31.34
CA GLN A 295 -15.45 14.45 30.47
C GLN A 295 -15.89 15.92 30.29
N ALA A 296 -16.64 16.17 29.22
CA ALA A 296 -17.20 17.49 28.92
C ALA A 296 -18.11 17.96 30.06
N PRO A 297 -17.91 19.17 30.62
CA PRO A 297 -18.87 19.75 31.54
C PRO A 297 -20.20 20.03 30.81
N GLY A 298 -21.34 19.91 31.49
CA GLY A 298 -22.67 19.97 30.84
C GLY A 298 -23.05 21.28 30.13
N GLU A 299 -22.26 22.34 30.27
CA GLU A 299 -22.44 23.62 29.57
C GLU A 299 -21.67 23.69 28.24
N TRP A 300 -20.73 22.77 28.02
CA TRP A 300 -19.90 22.75 26.81
C TRP A 300 -20.63 22.00 25.70
N ASP A 301 -20.55 22.55 24.49
CA ASP A 301 -20.79 21.75 23.30
C ASP A 301 -19.73 20.62 23.20
N LEU A 302 -20.16 19.41 22.81
CA LEU A 302 -19.29 18.24 22.79
C LEU A 302 -18.17 18.39 21.76
N SER A 303 -18.45 19.00 20.60
CA SER A 303 -17.47 19.27 19.55
C SER A 303 -16.47 20.32 20.02
N GLU A 304 -16.96 21.44 20.57
CA GLU A 304 -16.08 22.50 21.09
C GLU A 304 -15.17 22.00 22.22
N PHE A 305 -15.68 21.13 23.10
CA PHE A 305 -14.86 20.54 24.17
C PHE A 305 -13.76 19.62 23.63
N GLN A 306 -14.04 18.87 22.57
CA GLN A 306 -13.02 18.04 21.91
C GLN A 306 -11.93 18.91 21.27
N ASP A 307 -12.31 20.01 20.61
CA ASP A 307 -11.35 20.93 20.00
C ASP A 307 -10.52 21.69 21.06
N ALA A 308 -11.14 22.10 22.17
CA ALA A 308 -10.42 22.66 23.31
C ALA A 308 -9.41 21.67 23.90
N LYS A 309 -9.78 20.38 24.00
CA LYS A 309 -8.86 19.32 24.44
C LYS A 309 -7.66 19.19 23.49
N ARG A 310 -7.90 19.22 22.17
CA ARG A 310 -6.83 19.19 21.15
C ARG A 310 -5.91 20.41 21.28
N ALA A 311 -6.45 21.61 21.47
CA ALA A 311 -5.65 22.82 21.65
C ALA A 311 -4.74 22.74 22.89
N VAL A 312 -5.24 22.20 24.01
CA VAL A 312 -4.40 21.98 25.20
C VAL A 312 -3.31 20.94 24.93
N GLN A 313 -3.63 19.85 24.23
CA GLN A 313 -2.65 18.83 23.84
C GLN A 313 -1.57 19.41 22.92
N ALA A 314 -1.94 20.27 21.97
CA ALA A 314 -0.99 20.95 21.11
C ALA A 314 -0.04 21.86 21.90
N ALA A 315 -0.54 22.61 22.89
CA ALA A 315 0.32 23.40 23.77
C ALA A 315 1.27 22.53 24.63
N GLN A 316 0.78 21.41 25.17
CA GLN A 316 1.62 20.42 25.86
C GLN A 316 2.73 19.89 24.96
N GLN A 317 2.41 19.61 23.69
CA GLN A 317 3.38 19.11 22.72
C GLN A 317 4.40 20.18 22.32
N LEU A 318 4.01 21.45 22.20
CA LEU A 318 4.93 22.55 21.91
C LEU A 318 6.01 22.69 22.99
N LEU A 319 5.68 22.47 24.26
CA LEU A 319 6.64 22.55 25.37
C LEU A 319 7.75 21.48 25.31
N GLN A 320 7.56 20.41 24.53
CA GLN A 320 8.53 19.32 24.36
C GLN A 320 9.33 19.43 23.04
N VAL A 321 9.07 20.47 22.24
CA VAL A 321 9.79 20.73 20.98
C VAL A 321 11.26 21.05 21.27
N ASN A 322 12.18 20.42 20.53
CA ASN A 322 13.62 20.70 20.61
C ASN A 322 14.24 20.86 19.22
N GLU A 323 14.05 22.05 18.65
CA GLU A 323 14.55 22.44 17.34
C GLU A 323 16.09 22.47 17.29
N ALA A 324 16.76 22.86 18.39
CA ALA A 324 18.21 22.94 18.45
C ALA A 324 18.87 21.55 18.36
N LEU A 325 18.34 20.56 19.08
CA LEU A 325 18.86 19.19 19.02
C LEU A 325 18.62 18.58 17.64
N LEU A 326 17.41 18.75 17.06
CA LEU A 326 17.12 18.28 15.71
C LEU A 326 17.99 18.96 14.65
N GLY A 327 18.27 20.25 14.80
CA GLY A 327 19.22 20.98 13.96
C GLY A 327 20.62 20.36 13.98
N LYS A 328 21.13 19.99 15.16
CA LYS A 328 22.42 19.28 15.29
C LYS A 328 22.38 17.91 14.61
N VAL A 329 21.32 17.13 14.82
CA VAL A 329 21.14 15.81 14.21
C VAL A 329 21.13 15.92 12.68
N ILE A 330 20.38 16.87 12.12
CA ILE A 330 20.28 17.06 10.67
C ILE A 330 21.59 17.61 10.09
N HIS A 331 22.33 18.44 10.84
CA HIS A 331 23.65 18.90 10.42
C HIS A 331 24.64 17.74 10.25
N VAL A 332 24.65 16.77 11.17
CA VAL A 332 25.52 15.58 11.09
C VAL A 332 25.04 14.61 10.01
N LEU A 333 23.73 14.32 9.96
CA LEU A 333 23.18 13.29 9.08
C LEU A 333 22.89 13.76 7.65
N GLY A 334 22.71 15.06 7.42
CA GLY A 334 22.36 15.64 6.13
C GLY A 334 23.38 15.32 5.02
N PRO A 335 24.69 15.59 5.23
CA PRO A 335 25.73 15.23 4.27
C PRO A 335 25.82 13.72 3.99
N PHE A 336 25.67 12.90 5.03
CA PHE A 336 25.63 11.44 4.91
C PHE A 336 24.45 10.99 4.04
N ALA A 337 23.23 11.46 4.36
CA ALA A 337 22.03 11.11 3.61
C ALA A 337 22.11 11.52 2.14
N ALA A 338 22.65 12.73 1.86
CA ALA A 338 22.90 13.19 0.50
C ALA A 338 23.90 12.29 -0.25
N ARG A 339 24.97 11.84 0.43
CA ARG A 339 25.97 10.93 -0.15
C ARG A 339 25.38 9.55 -0.45
N VAL A 340 24.56 8.99 0.44
CA VAL A 340 23.87 7.71 0.20
C VAL A 340 22.97 7.81 -1.04
N ARG A 341 22.15 8.86 -1.14
CA ARG A 341 21.29 9.09 -2.32
C ARG A 341 22.11 9.19 -3.62
N GLN A 342 23.26 9.88 -3.56
CA GLN A 342 24.15 10.02 -4.71
C GLN A 342 24.73 8.67 -5.14
N VAL A 343 25.34 7.93 -4.23
CA VAL A 343 25.94 6.60 -4.53
C VAL A 343 24.90 5.64 -5.08
N TYR A 344 23.70 5.65 -4.49
CA TYR A 344 22.60 4.82 -4.94
C TYR A 344 22.16 5.16 -6.38
N SER A 345 22.06 6.45 -6.71
CA SER A 345 21.75 6.92 -8.06
C SER A 345 22.88 6.65 -9.06
N GLU A 346 24.15 6.74 -8.64
CA GLU A 346 25.33 6.45 -9.47
C GLU A 346 25.42 4.96 -9.84
N LYS A 347 24.92 4.07 -8.97
CA LYS A 347 24.77 2.63 -9.27
C LYS A 347 23.60 2.34 -10.25
N GLY A 348 22.89 3.36 -10.73
CA GLY A 348 21.78 3.21 -11.68
C GLY A 348 20.46 2.78 -11.03
N TRP A 349 20.28 2.99 -9.73
CA TRP A 349 19.04 2.63 -9.03
C TRP A 349 18.15 3.84 -8.74
N ILE A 350 16.84 3.63 -8.81
CA ILE A 350 15.83 4.58 -8.38
C ILE A 350 14.82 3.85 -7.50
N ARG A 351 14.53 4.43 -6.33
CA ARG A 351 13.52 3.91 -5.43
C ARG A 351 12.13 4.11 -6.01
N PHE A 352 11.22 3.19 -5.75
CA PHE A 352 9.86 3.24 -6.27
C PHE A 352 9.13 4.56 -5.94
N ASP A 353 9.28 5.06 -4.71
CA ASP A 353 8.74 6.37 -4.28
C ASP A 353 9.45 7.55 -4.96
N GLY A 354 10.73 7.40 -5.28
CA GLY A 354 11.55 8.38 -6.00
C GLY A 354 11.11 8.66 -7.44
N LEU A 355 10.40 7.73 -8.09
CA LEU A 355 9.94 7.89 -9.48
C LEU A 355 9.00 9.09 -9.63
N LEU A 356 8.01 9.19 -8.75
CA LEU A 356 7.00 10.25 -8.80
C LEU A 356 7.63 11.62 -8.54
N ILE A 357 8.53 11.70 -7.56
CA ILE A 357 9.22 12.95 -7.20
C ILE A 357 10.03 13.48 -8.36
N ARG A 358 10.81 12.61 -9.01
CA ARG A 358 11.65 12.99 -10.16
C ARG A 358 10.82 13.44 -11.34
N VAL A 359 9.69 12.80 -11.63
CA VAL A 359 8.78 13.25 -12.70
C VAL A 359 8.08 14.55 -12.34
N ARG A 360 7.64 14.72 -11.10
CA ARG A 360 7.10 15.99 -10.61
C ARG A 360 8.11 17.11 -10.79
N ASP A 361 9.36 16.90 -10.37
CA ASP A 361 10.43 17.89 -10.50
C ASP A 361 10.76 18.17 -11.97
N LEU A 362 10.82 17.14 -12.81
CA LEU A 362 10.99 17.27 -14.26
C LEU A 362 9.90 18.16 -14.88
N LEU A 363 8.63 17.92 -14.55
CA LEU A 363 7.51 18.71 -15.05
C LEU A 363 7.52 20.14 -14.50
N ARG A 364 7.91 20.34 -13.24
CA ARG A 364 7.99 21.66 -12.60
C ARG A 364 9.13 22.51 -13.18
N ASP A 365 10.29 21.91 -13.36
CA ASP A 365 11.55 22.63 -13.59
C ASP A 365 11.96 22.64 -15.08
N HIS A 366 11.39 21.78 -15.92
CA HIS A 366 11.64 21.74 -17.38
C HIS A 366 10.37 22.06 -18.20
N PRO A 367 10.06 23.36 -18.42
CA PRO A 367 8.90 23.81 -19.19
C PRO A 367 8.74 23.18 -20.57
N MET A 368 9.84 22.96 -21.30
CA MET A 368 9.80 22.36 -22.64
C MET A 368 9.29 20.92 -22.61
N VAL A 369 9.75 20.12 -21.65
CA VAL A 369 9.32 18.72 -21.47
C VAL A 369 7.85 18.68 -21.09
N ARG A 370 7.44 19.54 -20.14
CA ARG A 370 6.04 19.67 -19.73
C ARG A 370 5.14 20.05 -20.91
N GLU A 371 5.51 21.03 -21.72
CA GLU A 371 4.74 21.44 -22.91
C GLU A 371 4.64 20.33 -23.96
N GLN A 372 5.69 19.55 -24.16
CA GLN A 372 5.65 18.41 -25.07
C GLN A 372 4.68 17.35 -24.57
N LEU A 373 4.75 16.98 -23.28
CA LEU A 373 3.85 15.99 -22.68
C LEU A 373 2.39 16.46 -22.66
N LYS A 374 2.14 17.75 -22.41
CA LYS A 374 0.80 18.34 -22.53
C LYS A 374 0.21 18.19 -23.94
N LYS A 375 1.04 18.27 -24.98
CA LYS A 375 0.61 18.11 -26.39
C LYS A 375 0.42 16.65 -26.75
N THR A 376 1.28 15.75 -26.25
CA THR A 376 1.17 14.31 -26.47
C THR A 376 -0.12 13.75 -25.90
N TYR A 377 -0.47 14.15 -24.66
CA TYR A 377 -1.67 13.65 -23.99
C TYR A 377 -2.80 14.66 -24.08
N ALA A 378 -3.74 14.42 -24.99
CA ALA A 378 -4.92 15.25 -25.21
C ALA A 378 -6.03 15.03 -24.16
N ALA A 379 -6.04 13.86 -23.50
CA ALA A 379 -6.94 13.56 -22.39
C ALA A 379 -6.24 12.71 -21.33
N ILE A 380 -6.60 12.93 -20.07
CA ILE A 380 -6.06 12.27 -18.88
C ILE A 380 -7.23 11.74 -18.07
N MET A 381 -7.20 10.45 -17.78
CA MET A 381 -8.21 9.73 -17.02
C MET A 381 -7.56 9.09 -15.81
N VAL A 382 -8.13 9.26 -14.62
CA VAL A 382 -7.57 8.70 -13.38
C VAL A 382 -8.66 7.93 -12.64
N ASP A 383 -8.38 6.67 -12.34
CA ASP A 383 -9.22 5.82 -11.49
C ASP A 383 -8.69 5.80 -10.05
N GLU A 384 -9.57 5.53 -9.09
CA GLU A 384 -9.29 5.53 -7.65
C GLU A 384 -8.56 6.81 -7.17
N PHE A 385 -9.00 7.97 -7.63
CA PHE A 385 -8.37 9.27 -7.35
C PHE A 385 -8.30 9.63 -5.85
N GLN A 386 -9.08 8.98 -4.98
CA GLN A 386 -8.98 9.18 -3.53
C GLN A 386 -7.75 8.51 -2.88
N ASP A 387 -7.07 7.61 -3.61
CA ASP A 387 -5.88 6.89 -3.13
C ASP A 387 -4.57 7.50 -3.64
N THR A 388 -4.65 8.59 -4.42
CA THR A 388 -3.46 9.28 -4.93
C THR A 388 -2.90 10.21 -3.86
N ASP A 389 -1.57 10.33 -3.83
CA ASP A 389 -0.88 11.24 -2.93
C ASP A 389 -0.67 12.63 -3.57
N PRO A 390 -0.31 13.66 -2.78
CA PRO A 390 -0.20 15.01 -3.31
C PRO A 390 0.82 15.24 -4.43
N ILE A 391 1.90 14.45 -4.50
CA ILE A 391 2.87 14.54 -5.60
C ILE A 391 2.20 14.10 -6.91
N GLN A 392 1.30 13.11 -6.83
CA GLN A 392 0.52 12.66 -7.99
C GLN A 392 -0.44 13.74 -8.48
N TYR A 393 -1.09 14.47 -7.57
CA TYR A 393 -1.92 15.61 -7.94
C TYR A 393 -1.11 16.66 -8.70
N GLU A 394 0.09 17.01 -8.23
CA GLU A 394 0.96 17.97 -8.94
C GLU A 394 1.26 17.51 -10.37
N ILE A 395 1.65 16.24 -10.55
CA ILE A 395 1.92 15.67 -11.89
C ILE A 395 0.69 15.81 -12.80
N LEU A 396 -0.49 15.42 -12.30
CA LEU A 396 -1.74 15.46 -13.06
C LEU A 396 -2.15 16.88 -13.42
N LEU A 397 -2.05 17.82 -12.47
CA LEU A 397 -2.34 19.24 -12.71
C LEU A 397 -1.32 19.85 -13.67
N TYR A 398 -0.04 19.46 -13.60
CA TYR A 398 0.98 19.93 -14.53
C TYR A 398 0.71 19.50 -15.98
N LEU A 399 0.28 18.25 -16.17
CA LEU A 399 -0.11 17.72 -17.48
C LEU A 399 -1.47 18.26 -17.95
N GLY A 400 -2.36 18.59 -17.01
CA GLY A 400 -3.68 19.16 -17.22
C GLY A 400 -3.71 20.67 -17.52
N GLU A 401 -2.62 21.40 -17.27
CA GLU A 401 -2.53 22.85 -17.48
C GLU A 401 -2.70 23.24 -18.96
N CYS A 402 -3.26 24.43 -19.19
CA CYS A 402 -3.34 25.09 -20.49
C CYS A 402 -2.00 25.10 -21.25
N PRO A 403 -2.02 24.96 -22.59
CA PRO A 403 -0.81 25.07 -23.41
C PRO A 403 -0.14 26.45 -23.27
N ASN A 404 1.19 26.48 -23.38
CA ASN A 404 2.04 27.68 -23.25
C ASN A 404 2.03 28.37 -21.87
N GLU A 405 1.44 27.75 -20.86
CA GLU A 405 1.59 28.14 -19.45
C GLU A 405 2.55 27.16 -18.76
N CYS A 406 3.24 27.57 -17.69
CA CYS A 406 4.11 26.70 -16.89
C CYS A 406 4.17 27.23 -15.46
N ARG A 407 3.04 27.23 -14.75
CA ARG A 407 2.99 27.68 -13.35
C ARG A 407 3.67 26.65 -12.46
N ARG A 408 4.46 27.13 -11.50
CA ARG A 408 5.19 26.25 -10.55
C ARG A 408 4.29 25.75 -9.44
N PHE A 409 3.45 26.61 -8.89
CA PHE A 409 2.54 26.26 -7.81
C PHE A 409 1.22 25.73 -8.37
N TRP A 410 0.77 24.60 -7.84
CA TRP A 410 -0.41 23.90 -8.36
C TRP A 410 -1.69 24.72 -8.28
N ARG A 411 -1.79 25.62 -7.27
CA ARG A 411 -2.95 26.52 -7.08
C ARG A 411 -3.11 27.52 -8.21
N ASP A 412 -1.99 27.94 -8.81
CA ASP A 412 -1.96 28.97 -9.85
C ASP A 412 -2.17 28.41 -11.26
N ILE A 413 -2.17 27.08 -11.42
CA ILE A 413 -2.32 26.40 -12.71
C ILE A 413 -3.70 26.67 -13.28
N GLN A 414 -3.83 27.14 -14.53
CA GLN A 414 -5.12 27.12 -15.21
C GLN A 414 -5.31 25.77 -15.94
N LEU A 415 -6.35 25.02 -15.59
CA LEU A 415 -6.60 23.73 -16.24
C LEU A 415 -7.22 23.89 -17.63
N MET A 416 -6.74 23.09 -18.59
CA MET A 416 -7.33 22.98 -19.92
C MET A 416 -8.70 22.29 -19.80
N PRO A 417 -9.80 22.91 -20.25
CA PRO A 417 -11.12 22.28 -20.21
C PRO A 417 -11.17 21.00 -21.06
N GLY A 418 -11.87 19.98 -20.55
CA GLY A 418 -12.09 18.71 -21.26
C GLY A 418 -10.94 17.72 -21.20
N LYS A 419 -9.81 18.12 -20.62
CA LYS A 419 -8.57 17.33 -20.59
C LYS A 419 -8.54 16.35 -19.43
N LEU A 420 -9.06 16.71 -18.26
CA LEU A 420 -8.99 15.90 -17.04
C LEU A 420 -10.32 15.21 -16.74
N PHE A 421 -10.24 13.91 -16.46
CA PHE A 421 -11.34 13.07 -16.02
C PHE A 421 -10.90 12.25 -14.80
N ILE A 422 -11.44 12.53 -13.62
CA ILE A 422 -11.09 11.80 -12.40
C ILE A 422 -12.30 11.01 -11.89
N VAL A 423 -12.05 9.81 -11.41
CA VAL A 423 -13.05 8.94 -10.79
C VAL A 423 -12.53 8.52 -9.42
N GLY A 424 -13.34 8.69 -8.39
CA GLY A 424 -12.97 8.29 -7.04
C GLY A 424 -14.15 8.29 -6.07
N ASP A 425 -13.90 7.80 -4.87
CA ASP A 425 -14.83 7.88 -3.74
C ASP A 425 -14.06 8.15 -2.45
N PRO A 426 -14.17 9.36 -1.87
CA PRO A 426 -13.42 9.70 -0.66
C PRO A 426 -13.79 8.78 0.53
N LYS A 427 -14.98 8.14 0.52
CA LYS A 427 -15.37 7.13 1.52
C LYS A 427 -14.52 5.85 1.48
N GLN A 428 -13.82 5.62 0.38
CA GLN A 428 -12.97 4.44 0.16
C GLN A 428 -11.48 4.76 0.28
N SER A 429 -11.09 5.94 0.76
CA SER A 429 -9.68 6.27 0.98
C SER A 429 -9.15 5.53 2.21
N ILE A 430 -8.38 4.47 1.99
CA ILE A 430 -7.86 3.58 3.06
C ILE A 430 -6.34 3.45 3.03
N TYR A 431 -5.67 4.17 2.14
CA TYR A 431 -4.22 4.12 1.93
C TYR A 431 -3.49 5.32 2.55
N ALA A 432 -3.97 5.86 3.68
CA ALA A 432 -3.30 6.95 4.41
C ALA A 432 -1.85 6.60 4.79
N PHE A 433 -1.54 5.32 5.07
CA PHE A 433 -0.17 4.84 5.29
C PHE A 433 0.73 4.90 4.04
N ARG A 434 0.13 5.01 2.85
CA ARG A 434 0.78 5.33 1.57
C ARG A 434 0.57 6.81 1.19
N ARG A 435 0.16 7.65 2.13
CA ARG A 435 -0.03 9.09 2.00
C ARG A 435 -1.15 9.52 1.07
N ALA A 436 -2.16 8.67 0.89
CA ALA A 436 -3.44 9.16 0.37
C ALA A 436 -3.98 10.24 1.32
N ASP A 437 -4.35 11.38 0.76
CA ASP A 437 -4.73 12.58 1.50
C ASP A 437 -6.11 13.05 1.02
N ILE A 438 -7.10 12.90 1.91
CA ILE A 438 -8.51 13.27 1.66
C ILE A 438 -8.66 14.78 1.60
N GLU A 439 -7.93 15.53 2.43
CA GLU A 439 -7.94 16.99 2.39
C GLU A 439 -7.43 17.48 1.02
N ALA A 440 -6.35 16.88 0.53
CA ALA A 440 -5.82 17.21 -0.79
C ALA A 440 -6.76 16.78 -1.93
N PHE A 441 -7.49 15.66 -1.79
CA PHE A 441 -8.55 15.27 -2.74
C PHE A 441 -9.62 16.36 -2.86
N ASP A 442 -10.16 16.82 -1.74
CA ASP A 442 -11.22 17.85 -1.71
C ASP A 442 -10.74 19.15 -2.36
N GLN A 443 -9.51 19.60 -2.02
CA GLN A 443 -8.90 20.79 -2.61
C GLN A 443 -8.75 20.71 -4.13
N VAL A 444 -8.40 19.54 -4.67
CA VAL A 444 -8.27 19.35 -6.13
C VAL A 444 -9.65 19.32 -6.81
N VAL A 445 -10.66 18.71 -6.17
CA VAL A 445 -12.04 18.74 -6.68
C VAL A 445 -12.60 20.17 -6.69
N GLU A 446 -12.36 20.95 -5.64
CA GLU A 446 -12.71 22.38 -5.57
C GLU A 446 -12.03 23.16 -6.70
N LYS A 447 -10.73 22.91 -6.91
CA LYS A 447 -9.97 23.53 -8.01
C LYS A 447 -10.56 23.22 -9.38
N ILE A 448 -10.82 21.94 -9.67
CA ILE A 448 -11.39 21.52 -10.96
C ILE A 448 -12.75 22.20 -11.19
N THR A 449 -13.57 22.30 -10.14
CA THR A 449 -14.88 22.94 -10.20
C THR A 449 -14.76 24.45 -10.41
N HIS A 450 -13.81 25.10 -9.72
CA HIS A 450 -13.51 26.53 -9.88
C HIS A 450 -13.07 26.87 -11.32
N ASP A 451 -12.29 25.99 -11.95
CA ASP A 451 -11.86 26.11 -13.34
C ASP A 451 -12.95 25.72 -14.37
N GLY A 452 -14.21 25.60 -13.95
CA GLY A 452 -15.37 25.33 -14.82
C GLY A 452 -15.64 23.85 -15.08
N GLY A 453 -15.01 22.95 -14.33
CA GLY A 453 -15.31 21.52 -14.33
C GLY A 453 -16.67 21.17 -13.74
N ILE A 454 -17.09 19.92 -13.94
CA ILE A 454 -18.37 19.41 -13.43
C ILE A 454 -18.16 18.20 -12.51
N VAL A 455 -19.05 18.03 -11.54
CA VAL A 455 -19.07 16.88 -10.64
C VAL A 455 -20.29 16.02 -10.95
N CYS A 456 -20.09 14.72 -11.18
CA CYS A 456 -21.12 13.73 -11.43
C CYS A 456 -21.09 12.68 -10.32
N THR A 457 -22.23 12.45 -9.66
CA THR A 457 -22.32 11.45 -8.59
C THR A 457 -23.03 10.19 -9.08
N LEU A 458 -22.40 9.03 -8.87
CA LEU A 458 -22.99 7.72 -9.17
C LEU A 458 -23.52 7.09 -7.89
N LEU A 459 -24.80 6.73 -7.91
CA LEU A 459 -25.53 6.20 -6.77
C LEU A 459 -25.86 4.71 -6.93
N THR A 460 -25.94 4.25 -8.17
CA THR A 460 -26.46 2.92 -8.47
C THR A 460 -25.38 1.84 -8.31
N ASN A 461 -25.57 0.94 -7.35
CA ASN A 461 -24.71 -0.23 -7.10
C ASN A 461 -25.22 -1.46 -7.87
N PHE A 462 -24.29 -2.17 -8.52
CA PHE A 462 -24.57 -3.39 -9.31
C PHE A 462 -23.97 -4.67 -8.70
N ARG A 463 -23.28 -4.55 -7.56
CA ARG A 463 -22.49 -5.64 -6.95
C ARG A 463 -23.20 -6.32 -5.78
N SER A 464 -24.03 -5.59 -5.04
CA SER A 464 -24.58 -6.01 -3.74
C SER A 464 -26.11 -5.99 -3.75
N ASP A 465 -26.69 -6.83 -2.90
CA ASP A 465 -28.14 -6.90 -2.68
C ASP A 465 -28.65 -5.77 -1.77
N GLU A 466 -29.95 -5.47 -1.88
CA GLU A 466 -30.61 -4.37 -1.15
C GLU A 466 -30.43 -4.48 0.36
N ALA A 467 -30.64 -5.66 0.94
CA ALA A 467 -30.52 -5.90 2.37
C ALA A 467 -29.12 -5.59 2.93
N ILE A 468 -28.06 -5.75 2.11
CA ILE A 468 -26.70 -5.36 2.50
C ILE A 468 -26.57 -3.84 2.46
N LEU A 469 -27.03 -3.19 1.38
CA LEU A 469 -26.92 -1.74 1.22
C LEU A 469 -27.73 -0.97 2.28
N GLU A 470 -28.93 -1.42 2.64
CA GLU A 470 -29.73 -0.81 3.69
C GLU A 470 -29.02 -0.83 5.04
N ALA A 471 -28.47 -2.00 5.43
CA ALA A 471 -27.73 -2.15 6.67
C ALA A 471 -26.46 -1.28 6.69
N VAL A 472 -25.70 -1.29 5.58
CA VAL A 472 -24.48 -0.46 5.43
C VAL A 472 -24.82 1.02 5.50
N ASN A 473 -25.81 1.50 4.74
CA ASN A 473 -26.23 2.90 4.75
C ASN A 473 -26.66 3.32 6.18
N ALA A 474 -27.47 2.52 6.87
CA ALA A 474 -27.95 2.82 8.21
C ALA A 474 -26.83 2.91 9.27
N VAL A 475 -25.78 2.09 9.15
CA VAL A 475 -24.60 2.15 10.02
C VAL A 475 -23.77 3.41 9.72
N PHE A 476 -23.44 3.63 8.44
CA PHE A 476 -22.53 4.72 8.07
C PHE A 476 -23.17 6.10 8.10
N ASP A 477 -24.50 6.24 8.02
CA ASP A 477 -25.20 7.52 8.26
C ASP A 477 -24.97 8.06 9.68
N ARG A 478 -24.67 7.18 10.65
CA ARG A 478 -24.38 7.56 12.04
C ARG A 478 -22.89 7.74 12.32
N LEU A 479 -22.03 7.09 11.53
CA LEU A 479 -20.58 7.09 11.73
C LEU A 479 -19.85 8.10 10.85
N PHE A 480 -20.29 8.31 9.61
CA PHE A 480 -19.70 9.26 8.67
C PHE A 480 -20.38 10.63 8.79
N LEU A 481 -20.22 11.23 9.97
CA LEU A 481 -20.63 12.61 10.20
C LEU A 481 -19.64 13.54 9.48
N PRO A 482 -20.13 14.47 8.64
CA PRO A 482 -19.26 15.30 7.84
C PRO A 482 -18.38 16.19 8.72
N GLN A 483 -17.08 16.14 8.48
CA GLN A 483 -16.08 17.05 9.04
C GLN A 483 -15.27 17.58 7.87
N ALA A 484 -15.23 18.91 7.73
CA ALA A 484 -14.50 19.56 6.64
C ALA A 484 -13.05 19.05 6.60
N ASN A 485 -12.58 18.64 5.42
CA ASN A 485 -11.23 18.15 5.14
C ASN A 485 -10.81 16.85 5.88
N VAL A 486 -11.70 16.23 6.67
CA VAL A 486 -11.35 15.07 7.51
C VAL A 486 -12.23 13.87 7.18
N GLN A 487 -13.55 14.07 7.15
CA GLN A 487 -14.52 13.00 6.94
C GLN A 487 -15.61 13.46 5.97
N PRO A 488 -15.68 12.87 4.76
CA PRO A 488 -16.78 13.15 3.84
C PRO A 488 -18.11 12.63 4.39
N PRO A 489 -19.25 13.24 4.00
CA PRO A 489 -20.57 12.72 4.35
C PRO A 489 -20.81 11.35 3.71
N ASN A 490 -21.68 10.53 4.33
CA ASN A 490 -22.18 9.35 3.63
C ASN A 490 -23.10 9.77 2.47
N VAL A 491 -22.83 9.20 1.29
CA VAL A 491 -23.73 9.25 0.13
C VAL A 491 -24.36 7.87 -0.03
N PRO A 492 -25.67 7.69 0.28
CA PRO A 492 -26.33 6.39 0.23
C PRO A 492 -26.33 5.78 -1.18
N LEU A 493 -26.06 4.48 -1.27
CA LEU A 493 -26.11 3.74 -2.52
C LEU A 493 -27.48 3.09 -2.73
N ALA A 494 -27.95 3.08 -3.98
CA ALA A 494 -29.21 2.46 -4.40
C ALA A 494 -28.95 1.21 -5.26
N VAL A 495 -29.81 0.20 -5.17
CA VAL A 495 -29.68 -1.03 -5.97
C VAL A 495 -30.05 -0.77 -7.44
N GLY A 496 -29.18 -1.18 -8.37
CA GLY A 496 -29.43 -1.02 -9.81
C GLY A 496 -30.25 -2.13 -10.47
N ARG A 497 -30.20 -3.34 -9.91
CA ARG A 497 -31.04 -4.48 -10.31
C ARG A 497 -31.26 -5.37 -9.09
N MET A 498 -32.52 -5.69 -8.78
CA MET A 498 -32.83 -6.78 -7.84
C MET A 498 -32.30 -8.08 -8.45
N ARG A 499 -31.34 -8.73 -7.78
CA ARG A 499 -30.98 -10.12 -8.06
C ARG A 499 -32.10 -11.00 -7.49
N GLU A 500 -32.39 -12.14 -8.13
CA GLU A 500 -33.25 -13.13 -7.49
C GLU A 500 -32.61 -13.54 -6.16
N ALA A 501 -33.35 -13.41 -5.06
CA ALA A 501 -32.82 -13.71 -3.74
C ALA A 501 -32.38 -15.18 -3.65
N GLY A 502 -31.14 -15.41 -3.23
CA GLY A 502 -30.70 -16.72 -2.72
C GLY A 502 -31.60 -17.18 -1.56
N SER A 503 -31.73 -18.50 -1.32
CA SER A 503 -32.48 -18.99 -0.14
C SER A 503 -31.62 -19.06 1.14
N GLY A 504 -30.77 -18.07 1.34
CA GLY A 504 -30.06 -17.81 2.59
C GLY A 504 -30.56 -16.50 3.22
N PRO A 505 -30.22 -16.21 4.50
CA PRO A 505 -30.40 -14.88 5.04
C PRO A 505 -29.64 -13.89 4.14
N THR A 506 -30.39 -12.97 3.53
CA THR A 506 -29.80 -11.89 2.74
C THR A 506 -29.62 -10.70 3.67
N GLY A 507 -28.43 -10.10 3.66
CA GLY A 507 -28.12 -8.94 4.48
C GLY A 507 -26.90 -9.12 5.37
N MET A 508 -26.85 -8.31 6.43
CA MET A 508 -25.75 -8.27 7.39
C MET A 508 -26.20 -8.88 8.71
N GLU A 509 -25.45 -9.85 9.21
CA GLU A 509 -25.65 -10.48 10.52
C GLU A 509 -24.50 -10.12 11.46
N ILE A 510 -24.81 -9.90 12.75
CA ILE A 510 -23.82 -9.62 13.79
C ILE A 510 -23.88 -10.75 14.81
N PHE A 511 -22.77 -11.45 14.97
CA PHE A 511 -22.61 -12.50 15.96
C PHE A 511 -21.79 -11.99 17.14
N VAL A 512 -22.38 -12.02 18.34
CA VAL A 512 -21.72 -11.64 19.58
C VAL A 512 -21.54 -12.90 20.42
N MET A 513 -20.28 -13.31 20.61
CA MET A 513 -19.97 -14.43 21.49
C MET A 513 -19.85 -13.92 22.92
N ALA A 514 -20.60 -14.54 23.82
CA ALA A 514 -20.60 -14.21 25.24
C ALA A 514 -20.11 -15.39 26.06
N ASN A 515 -19.41 -15.11 27.16
CA ASN A 515 -19.04 -16.13 28.14
C ASN A 515 -20.30 -16.54 28.95
N PRO A 516 -20.81 -17.78 28.82
CA PRO A 516 -22.02 -18.19 29.51
C PRO A 516 -21.85 -18.29 31.04
N GLN A 517 -20.62 -18.27 31.55
CA GLN A 517 -20.32 -18.42 32.99
C GLN A 517 -20.01 -17.09 33.71
N GLY A 518 -20.05 -15.94 33.02
CA GLY A 518 -20.19 -14.62 33.65
C GLY A 518 -19.07 -14.08 34.58
N GLU A 519 -18.00 -14.83 34.86
CA GLU A 519 -17.06 -14.45 35.92
C GLU A 519 -15.78 -13.71 35.47
N ASP A 520 -15.34 -13.82 34.21
CA ASP A 520 -14.20 -13.04 33.68
C ASP A 520 -14.44 -12.60 32.22
N GLU A 521 -14.11 -11.33 31.91
CA GLU A 521 -13.95 -10.86 30.53
C GLU A 521 -12.85 -11.67 29.84
N TRP A 522 -13.07 -12.09 28.59
CA TRP A 522 -12.01 -12.73 27.82
C TRP A 522 -10.88 -11.72 27.55
N ASP A 523 -9.63 -12.16 27.75
CA ASP A 523 -8.51 -11.46 27.14
C ASP A 523 -8.62 -11.51 25.60
N ALA A 524 -7.90 -10.61 24.93
CA ALA A 524 -8.00 -10.45 23.48
C ALA A 524 -7.60 -11.73 22.72
N GLU A 525 -6.64 -12.50 23.25
CA GLU A 525 -6.13 -13.73 22.63
C GLU A 525 -7.16 -14.85 22.69
N ARG A 526 -7.76 -15.07 23.87
CA ARG A 526 -8.84 -16.04 24.08
C ARG A 526 -10.07 -15.68 23.26
N ALA A 527 -10.45 -14.40 23.22
CA ALA A 527 -11.56 -13.94 22.40
C ALA A 527 -11.34 -14.24 20.91
N THR A 528 -10.13 -13.98 20.39
CA THR A 528 -9.77 -14.31 19.00
C THR A 528 -9.79 -15.81 18.72
N ARG A 529 -9.34 -16.66 19.65
CA ARG A 529 -9.38 -18.12 19.47
C ARG A 529 -10.82 -18.67 19.44
N VAL A 530 -11.70 -18.18 20.32
CA VAL A 530 -13.11 -18.58 20.34
C VAL A 530 -13.83 -18.12 19.07
N GLU A 531 -13.56 -16.90 18.61
CA GLU A 531 -14.08 -16.38 17.33
C GLU A 531 -13.63 -17.22 16.14
N ALA A 532 -12.35 -17.56 16.07
CA ALA A 532 -11.79 -18.37 15.00
C ALA A 532 -12.43 -19.77 14.93
N GLU A 533 -12.66 -20.41 16.09
CA GLU A 533 -13.32 -21.71 16.16
C GLU A 533 -14.77 -21.65 15.67
N TRP A 534 -15.53 -20.71 16.21
CA TRP A 534 -16.93 -20.53 15.82
C TRP A 534 -17.06 -20.22 14.32
N LEU A 535 -16.14 -19.39 13.79
CA LEU A 535 -16.11 -19.06 12.37
C LEU A 535 -15.88 -20.32 11.52
N ALA A 536 -14.93 -21.17 11.89
CA ALA A 536 -14.63 -22.40 11.17
C ALA A 536 -15.82 -23.39 11.23
N GLU A 537 -16.43 -23.58 12.40
CA GLU A 537 -17.63 -24.40 12.59
C GLU A 537 -18.80 -23.89 11.74
N TRP A 538 -19.03 -22.58 11.73
CA TRP A 538 -20.07 -21.98 10.89
C TRP A 538 -19.82 -22.24 9.41
N ILE A 539 -18.59 -22.08 8.93
CA ILE A 539 -18.26 -22.31 7.51
C ILE A 539 -18.48 -23.78 7.16
N GLU A 540 -17.98 -24.71 7.96
CA GLU A 540 -18.14 -26.15 7.73
C GLU A 540 -19.63 -26.52 7.59
N GLU A 541 -20.46 -26.04 8.53
CA GLU A 541 -21.89 -26.28 8.53
C GLU A 541 -22.61 -25.75 7.29
N HIS A 542 -22.21 -24.56 6.79
CA HIS A 542 -22.86 -23.90 5.66
C HIS A 542 -22.34 -24.35 4.29
N LEU A 543 -21.14 -24.97 4.24
CA LEU A 543 -20.61 -25.61 3.05
C LEU A 543 -21.23 -26.98 2.75
N LEU A 544 -22.01 -27.55 3.69
CA LEU A 544 -22.71 -28.82 3.48
C LEU A 544 -23.67 -28.76 2.26
N PRO A 545 -23.64 -29.75 1.34
CA PRO A 545 -24.47 -29.74 0.14
C PRO A 545 -25.96 -29.53 0.43
N GLY A 546 -26.56 -28.54 -0.23
CA GLY A 546 -28.00 -28.27 -0.13
C GLY A 546 -28.42 -27.35 1.02
N ARG A 547 -27.51 -26.93 1.92
CA ARG A 547 -27.81 -25.93 2.96
C ARG A 547 -27.89 -24.51 2.39
N GLN A 548 -26.92 -24.12 1.55
CA GLN A 548 -26.89 -22.81 0.92
C GLN A 548 -26.49 -22.87 -0.56
N TRP A 549 -26.96 -21.88 -1.32
CA TRP A 549 -26.67 -21.73 -2.74
C TRP A 549 -26.57 -20.25 -3.09
N ILE A 550 -25.79 -19.97 -4.14
CA ILE A 550 -25.61 -18.64 -4.70
C ILE A 550 -26.07 -18.63 -6.17
N ILE A 551 -26.28 -17.43 -6.73
CA ILE A 551 -26.50 -17.25 -8.16
C ILE A 551 -25.20 -16.78 -8.79
N GLU A 552 -24.61 -17.62 -9.64
CA GLU A 552 -23.43 -17.30 -10.42
C GLU A 552 -23.80 -17.27 -11.90
N LYS A 553 -23.61 -16.12 -12.57
CA LYS A 553 -23.96 -15.94 -13.99
C LYS A 553 -25.40 -16.35 -14.36
N GLY A 554 -26.33 -16.18 -13.42
CA GLY A 554 -27.74 -16.55 -13.60
C GLY A 554 -28.05 -18.03 -13.35
N VAL A 555 -27.08 -18.82 -12.87
CA VAL A 555 -27.24 -20.23 -12.53
C VAL A 555 -27.11 -20.42 -11.02
N LYS A 556 -27.98 -21.25 -10.45
CA LYS A 556 -27.94 -21.64 -9.05
C LYS A 556 -26.82 -22.66 -8.81
N VAL A 557 -25.84 -22.30 -7.99
CA VAL A 557 -24.68 -23.14 -7.65
C VAL A 557 -24.63 -23.30 -6.12
N SER A 558 -24.25 -24.49 -5.64
CA SER A 558 -24.00 -24.69 -4.20
C SER A 558 -22.91 -23.75 -3.70
N LEU A 559 -23.01 -23.29 -2.45
CA LEU A 559 -21.90 -22.54 -1.84
C LEU A 559 -20.64 -23.43 -1.82
N ARG A 560 -19.49 -22.81 -2.09
CA ARG A 560 -18.18 -23.47 -2.15
C ARG A 560 -17.16 -22.63 -1.38
N PRO A 561 -16.04 -23.20 -0.90
CA PRO A 561 -15.00 -22.44 -0.20
C PRO A 561 -14.55 -21.18 -0.94
N GLY A 562 -14.39 -21.25 -2.27
CA GLY A 562 -13.97 -20.11 -3.10
C GLY A 562 -14.92 -18.90 -3.10
N HIS A 563 -16.16 -19.06 -2.63
CA HIS A 563 -17.15 -18.00 -2.52
C HIS A 563 -17.09 -17.23 -1.19
N ILE A 564 -16.25 -17.65 -0.26
CA ILE A 564 -16.16 -17.09 1.09
C ILE A 564 -14.84 -16.32 1.23
N ALA A 565 -14.92 -15.08 1.72
CA ALA A 565 -13.77 -14.31 2.14
C ALA A 565 -13.82 -13.98 3.63
N VAL A 566 -12.67 -14.13 4.30
CA VAL A 566 -12.45 -13.71 5.68
C VAL A 566 -11.54 -12.48 5.67
N LEU A 567 -12.05 -11.35 6.14
CA LEU A 567 -11.37 -10.07 6.08
C LEU A 567 -10.84 -9.64 7.44
N LEU A 568 -9.53 -9.52 7.55
CA LEU A 568 -8.84 -9.07 8.76
C LEU A 568 -8.33 -7.63 8.61
N ARG A 569 -8.34 -6.85 9.70
CA ARG A 569 -7.73 -5.51 9.70
C ARG A 569 -6.20 -5.59 9.60
N LYS A 570 -5.59 -6.48 10.37
CA LYS A 570 -4.15 -6.78 10.39
C LYS A 570 -3.95 -8.29 10.37
N PHE A 571 -2.86 -8.77 9.76
CA PHE A 571 -2.53 -10.20 9.70
C PHE A 571 -1.86 -10.76 10.96
N THR A 572 -1.71 -9.94 12.01
CA THR A 572 -1.09 -10.34 13.28
C THR A 572 -1.69 -11.62 13.85
N ASN A 573 -3.02 -11.78 13.75
CA ASN A 573 -3.75 -12.94 14.26
C ASN A 573 -4.25 -13.87 13.14
N ALA A 574 -3.80 -13.70 11.90
CA ALA A 574 -4.29 -14.49 10.75
C ALA A 574 -4.10 -15.99 10.96
N GLN A 575 -2.95 -16.37 11.53
CA GLN A 575 -2.61 -17.76 11.84
C GLN A 575 -3.67 -18.46 12.71
N VAL A 576 -4.26 -17.76 13.68
CA VAL A 576 -5.28 -18.34 14.56
C VAL A 576 -6.54 -18.74 13.78
N TYR A 577 -6.95 -17.93 12.80
CA TYR A 577 -8.08 -18.25 11.92
C TYR A 577 -7.71 -19.36 10.93
N LEU A 578 -6.50 -19.34 10.36
CA LEU A 578 -6.04 -20.38 9.43
C LEU A 578 -5.97 -21.76 10.10
N GLU A 579 -5.43 -21.84 11.32
CA GLU A 579 -5.37 -23.09 12.08
C GLU A 579 -6.75 -23.63 12.44
N ALA A 580 -7.72 -22.75 12.75
CA ALA A 580 -9.11 -23.17 12.97
C ALA A 580 -9.73 -23.74 11.69
N LEU A 581 -9.61 -23.04 10.55
CA LEU A 581 -10.11 -23.54 9.26
C LEU A 581 -9.47 -24.89 8.89
N GLN A 582 -8.16 -25.05 9.12
CA GLN A 582 -7.45 -26.30 8.88
C GLN A 582 -7.94 -27.45 9.77
N ARG A 583 -8.22 -27.21 11.05
CA ARG A 583 -8.77 -28.24 11.96
C ARG A 583 -10.13 -28.76 11.50
N HIS A 584 -10.93 -27.92 10.85
CA HIS A 584 -12.21 -28.29 10.23
C HIS A 584 -12.08 -28.78 8.77
N ASN A 585 -10.85 -29.03 8.28
CA ASN A 585 -10.57 -29.46 6.91
C ASN A 585 -11.13 -28.51 5.83
N ILE A 586 -11.21 -27.22 6.11
CA ILE A 586 -11.67 -26.20 5.17
C ILE A 586 -10.46 -25.69 4.36
N PRO A 587 -10.45 -25.84 3.03
CA PRO A 587 -9.39 -25.29 2.19
C PRO A 587 -9.36 -23.76 2.34
N CYS A 588 -8.21 -23.20 2.70
CA CYS A 588 -8.04 -21.76 2.86
C CYS A 588 -6.74 -21.27 2.22
N MET A 589 -6.76 -20.03 1.75
CA MET A 589 -5.62 -19.35 1.14
C MET A 589 -5.47 -17.96 1.78
N ALA A 590 -4.29 -17.68 2.32
CA ALA A 590 -3.97 -16.37 2.90
C ALA A 590 -3.17 -15.52 1.91
N ASP A 591 -3.75 -14.44 1.42
CA ASP A 591 -3.05 -13.54 0.50
C ASP A 591 -2.24 -12.50 1.30
N GLY A 592 -0.91 -12.67 1.35
CA GLY A 592 0.00 -11.69 1.95
C GLY A 592 0.70 -12.13 3.23
N GLU A 593 0.73 -13.43 3.54
CA GLU A 593 1.69 -13.92 4.50
C GLU A 593 3.12 -13.69 3.98
N ARG A 594 3.87 -12.89 4.73
CA ARG A 594 5.27 -12.53 4.46
C ARG A 594 6.20 -13.50 5.20
N HIS A 595 5.90 -14.79 5.08
CA HIS A 595 6.59 -15.88 5.80
C HIS A 595 7.33 -16.82 4.84
N PHE A 596 7.58 -16.41 3.60
CA PHE A 596 8.25 -17.23 2.60
C PHE A 596 9.50 -17.93 3.15
N TYR A 597 10.42 -17.19 3.76
CA TYR A 597 11.64 -17.76 4.35
C TYR A 597 11.41 -18.65 5.59
N ARG A 598 10.23 -18.60 6.21
CA ARG A 598 9.87 -19.43 7.39
C ARG A 598 9.17 -20.74 7.01
N ARG A 599 8.81 -20.93 5.73
CA ARG A 599 8.18 -22.16 5.28
C ARG A 599 9.18 -23.32 5.32
N GLN A 600 8.71 -24.49 5.74
CA GLN A 600 9.58 -25.65 5.97
C GLN A 600 10.33 -26.04 4.69
N GLU A 601 9.64 -26.07 3.54
CA GLU A 601 10.23 -26.39 2.24
C GLU A 601 11.30 -25.39 1.81
N VAL A 602 11.18 -24.12 2.19
CA VAL A 602 12.18 -23.08 1.90
C VAL A 602 13.40 -23.25 2.81
N ILE A 603 13.19 -23.52 4.10
CA ILE A 603 14.26 -23.81 5.06
C ILE A 603 15.06 -25.06 4.63
N ASP A 604 14.37 -26.11 4.17
CA ASP A 604 15.01 -27.35 3.73
C ASP A 604 15.92 -27.12 2.53
N VAL A 605 15.47 -26.37 1.52
CA VAL A 605 16.30 -26.00 0.36
C VAL A 605 17.47 -25.11 0.77
N ILE A 606 17.27 -24.12 1.66
CA ILE A 606 18.36 -23.28 2.18
C ILE A 606 19.40 -24.12 2.91
N ASN A 607 18.99 -25.09 3.73
CA ASN A 607 19.94 -25.98 4.40
C ASN A 607 20.73 -26.83 3.40
N VAL A 608 20.11 -27.33 2.33
CA VAL A 608 20.83 -28.01 1.24
C VAL A 608 21.87 -27.09 0.61
N LEU A 609 21.51 -25.85 0.29
CA LEU A 609 22.42 -24.87 -0.30
C LEU A 609 23.59 -24.53 0.63
N ARG A 610 23.34 -24.36 1.93
CA ARG A 610 24.37 -24.15 2.96
C ARG A 610 25.35 -25.31 3.03
N VAL A 611 24.86 -26.55 3.01
CA VAL A 611 25.72 -27.75 3.04
C VAL A 611 26.49 -27.94 1.72
N VAL A 612 25.93 -27.50 0.59
CA VAL A 612 26.63 -27.49 -0.69
C VAL A 612 27.74 -26.43 -0.71
N ASP A 613 27.56 -25.29 -0.02
CA ASP A 613 28.57 -24.25 0.12
C ASP A 613 29.66 -24.65 1.13
N ASP A 614 29.25 -24.94 2.36
CA ASP A 614 30.10 -25.46 3.44
C ASP A 614 29.68 -26.89 3.82
N PRO A 615 30.45 -27.92 3.40
CA PRO A 615 30.14 -29.32 3.70
C PRO A 615 30.27 -29.64 5.20
N THR A 616 30.78 -28.72 6.02
CA THR A 616 30.96 -28.86 7.47
C THR A 616 29.93 -28.10 8.30
N ASP A 617 28.93 -27.46 7.67
CA ASP A 617 27.81 -26.82 8.38
C ASP A 617 26.92 -27.86 9.06
N ALA A 618 27.29 -28.18 10.31
CA ALA A 618 26.62 -29.20 11.10
C ALA A 618 25.14 -28.86 11.37
N VAL A 619 24.80 -27.57 11.51
CA VAL A 619 23.43 -27.14 11.80
C VAL A 619 22.54 -27.38 10.58
N ALA A 620 23.01 -26.97 9.40
CA ALA A 620 22.28 -27.21 8.15
C ALA A 620 22.15 -28.71 7.86
N LEU A 621 23.21 -29.49 8.07
CA LEU A 621 23.17 -30.94 7.85
C LEU A 621 22.22 -31.67 8.81
N VAL A 622 22.19 -31.29 10.09
CA VAL A 622 21.19 -31.81 11.04
C VAL A 622 19.77 -31.42 10.60
N GLY A 623 19.58 -30.19 10.12
CA GLY A 623 18.32 -29.73 9.52
C GLY A 623 17.86 -30.63 8.37
N ILE A 624 18.77 -30.95 7.44
CA ILE A 624 18.50 -31.87 6.32
C ILE A 624 18.14 -33.27 6.83
N LEU A 625 18.91 -33.82 7.77
CA LEU A 625 18.68 -35.17 8.29
C LEU A 625 17.33 -35.31 9.00
N ARG A 626 16.89 -34.26 9.71
CA ARG A 626 15.61 -34.19 10.41
C ARG A 626 14.43 -33.89 9.48
N SER A 627 14.67 -33.22 8.35
CA SER A 627 13.64 -32.90 7.34
C SER A 627 13.13 -34.15 6.63
N SER A 628 12.09 -34.00 5.80
CA SER A 628 11.58 -35.09 4.94
C SER A 628 12.61 -35.62 3.94
N LEU A 629 13.71 -34.90 3.69
CA LEU A 629 14.81 -35.37 2.83
C LEU A 629 15.68 -36.45 3.50
N GLY A 630 15.89 -36.34 4.81
CA GLY A 630 16.66 -37.30 5.61
C GLY A 630 15.78 -38.29 6.38
N GLY A 631 14.67 -37.83 6.94
CA GLY A 631 13.66 -38.66 7.61
C GLY A 631 14.16 -39.36 8.87
N LEU A 632 15.18 -38.81 9.55
CA LEU A 632 15.76 -39.39 10.76
C LEU A 632 15.11 -38.81 12.02
N THR A 633 14.99 -39.65 13.04
CA THR A 633 14.63 -39.22 14.40
C THR A 633 15.80 -38.53 15.10
N ASP A 634 15.52 -37.75 16.14
CA ASP A 634 16.57 -37.07 16.92
C ASP A 634 17.59 -38.05 17.51
N GLN A 635 17.17 -39.28 17.88
CA GLN A 635 18.08 -40.33 18.37
C GLN A 635 19.00 -40.84 17.26
N GLU A 636 18.47 -41.08 16.06
CA GLU A 636 19.25 -41.55 14.92
C GLU A 636 20.27 -40.51 14.45
N ILE A 637 19.92 -39.23 14.53
CA ILE A 637 20.84 -38.13 14.25
C ILE A 637 21.98 -38.11 15.28
N MET A 638 21.66 -38.29 16.56
CA MET A 638 22.68 -38.39 17.62
C MET A 638 23.63 -39.57 17.39
N ASP A 639 23.12 -40.71 16.94
CA ASP A 639 23.95 -41.88 16.62
C ASP A 639 24.92 -41.56 15.47
N VAL A 640 24.45 -40.86 14.43
CA VAL A 640 25.31 -40.41 13.32
C VAL A 640 26.38 -39.41 13.79
N MET A 641 26.03 -38.47 14.66
CA MET A 641 26.98 -37.49 15.22
C MET A 641 28.07 -38.14 16.07
N GLN A 642 27.81 -39.29 16.70
CA GLN A 642 28.82 -40.03 17.48
C GLN A 642 29.89 -40.70 16.61
N LEU A 643 29.61 -40.94 15.32
CA LEU A 643 30.56 -41.54 14.38
C LEU A 643 31.66 -40.55 13.92
N GLY A 644 31.49 -39.25 14.19
CA GLY A 644 32.48 -38.23 13.92
C GLY A 644 31.90 -36.88 13.52
N PRO A 645 32.75 -35.95 13.05
CA PRO A 645 32.29 -34.63 12.60
C PRO A 645 31.30 -34.75 11.43
N MET A 646 30.29 -33.90 11.47
CA MET A 646 29.24 -33.78 10.45
C MET A 646 29.84 -33.20 9.16
N ASP A 647 30.26 -34.08 8.25
CA ASP A 647 30.86 -33.73 6.96
C ASP A 647 30.34 -34.66 5.86
N ILE A 648 29.61 -34.10 4.89
CA ILE A 648 29.02 -34.86 3.77
C ILE A 648 30.05 -35.58 2.90
N ARG A 649 31.31 -35.13 2.90
CA ARG A 649 32.40 -35.75 2.13
C ARG A 649 32.89 -37.06 2.77
N GLN A 650 32.49 -37.32 4.02
CA GLN A 650 32.94 -38.47 4.80
C GLN A 650 31.85 -39.57 4.87
N ALA A 651 31.09 -39.76 3.79
CA ALA A 651 30.00 -40.74 3.71
C ALA A 651 30.40 -42.19 4.07
N GLY A 652 31.70 -42.54 3.98
CA GLY A 652 32.21 -43.85 4.40
C GLY A 652 32.15 -44.10 5.91
N LYS A 653 32.08 -43.06 6.76
CA LYS A 653 31.95 -43.23 8.23
C LYS A 653 30.61 -43.80 8.66
N LEU A 654 29.58 -43.61 7.83
CA LEU A 654 28.28 -44.24 8.01
C LEU A 654 28.36 -45.76 7.89
N ASP A 655 29.52 -46.32 7.49
CA ASP A 655 29.70 -47.76 7.41
C ASP A 655 29.65 -48.48 8.76
N GLU A 656 29.86 -47.73 9.84
CA GLU A 656 29.78 -48.21 11.21
C GLU A 656 28.37 -48.02 11.81
N TRP A 657 27.47 -47.35 11.09
CA TRP A 657 26.09 -47.10 11.54
C TRP A 657 25.20 -48.31 11.30
N GLY A 658 24.78 -48.99 12.38
CA GLY A 658 23.95 -50.19 12.35
C GLY A 658 22.46 -49.98 12.07
N ASN A 659 22.07 -48.92 11.35
CA ASN A 659 20.66 -48.59 11.05
C ASN A 659 20.25 -49.05 9.63
N SER A 660 18.99 -49.45 9.46
CA SER A 660 18.43 -49.85 8.16
C SER A 660 18.43 -48.72 7.12
N GLN A 661 18.37 -47.46 7.56
CA GLN A 661 18.40 -46.26 6.71
C GLN A 661 19.83 -45.86 6.25
N ARG A 662 20.87 -46.56 6.72
CA ARG A 662 22.28 -46.27 6.38
C ARG A 662 22.52 -46.06 4.89
N SER A 663 22.06 -46.99 4.05
CA SER A 663 22.32 -46.94 2.60
C SER A 663 21.68 -45.71 1.94
N VAL A 664 20.51 -45.28 2.44
CA VAL A 664 19.79 -44.11 1.94
C VAL A 664 20.53 -42.83 2.32
N ILE A 665 20.93 -42.69 3.59
CA ILE A 665 21.66 -41.51 4.09
C ILE A 665 23.05 -41.42 3.46
N GLN A 666 23.73 -42.56 3.28
CA GLN A 666 25.01 -42.61 2.57
C GLN A 666 24.86 -42.14 1.11
N GLY A 667 23.79 -42.55 0.42
CA GLY A 667 23.46 -42.06 -0.92
C GLY A 667 23.14 -40.56 -0.95
N LEU A 668 22.46 -40.04 0.08
CA LEU A 668 22.20 -38.60 0.23
C LEU A 668 23.51 -37.81 0.40
N PHE A 669 24.41 -38.26 1.29
CA PHE A 669 25.71 -37.64 1.51
C PHE A 669 26.55 -37.62 0.23
N GLN A 670 26.56 -38.71 -0.53
CA GLN A 670 27.27 -38.79 -1.80
C GLN A 670 26.74 -37.80 -2.84
N ARG A 671 25.41 -37.65 -2.95
CA ARG A 671 24.80 -36.66 -3.86
C ARG A 671 25.12 -35.22 -3.43
N LEU A 672 25.02 -34.91 -2.15
CA LEU A 672 25.38 -33.59 -1.61
C LEU A 672 26.87 -33.28 -1.82
N ALA A 673 27.76 -34.26 -1.60
CA ALA A 673 29.20 -34.10 -1.83
C ALA A 673 29.55 -33.89 -3.31
N TRP A 674 28.81 -34.55 -4.22
CA TRP A 674 28.93 -34.30 -5.64
C TRP A 674 28.49 -32.88 -6.02
N LEU A 675 27.35 -32.42 -5.49
CA LEU A 675 26.86 -31.04 -5.70
C LEU A 675 27.87 -30.01 -5.19
N HIS A 676 28.45 -30.20 -3.99
CA HIS A 676 29.52 -29.36 -3.45
C HIS A 676 30.72 -29.29 -4.39
N ALA A 677 31.15 -30.42 -4.96
CA ALA A 677 32.25 -30.45 -5.92
C ALA A 677 31.93 -29.70 -7.25
N GLN A 678 30.66 -29.63 -7.65
CA GLN A 678 30.22 -28.89 -8.83
C GLN A 678 29.99 -27.40 -8.56
N ALA A 679 29.72 -26.99 -7.32
CA ALA A 679 29.39 -25.60 -6.99
C ALA A 679 30.47 -24.59 -7.40
N ASN A 680 31.74 -25.03 -7.40
CA ASN A 680 32.88 -24.23 -7.84
C ASN A 680 33.19 -24.32 -9.35
N ARG A 681 32.43 -25.13 -10.11
CA ARG A 681 32.70 -25.46 -11.51
C ARG A 681 31.59 -25.03 -12.45
N LEU A 682 30.35 -25.01 -11.95
CA LEU A 682 29.17 -24.70 -12.74
C LEU A 682 28.64 -23.30 -12.40
N PRO A 683 28.03 -22.60 -13.38
CA PRO A 683 27.20 -21.44 -13.11
C PRO A 683 26.07 -21.79 -12.14
N ILE A 684 25.65 -20.83 -11.31
CA ILE A 684 24.60 -21.03 -10.30
C ILE A 684 23.30 -21.59 -10.89
N PRO A 685 22.77 -21.10 -12.04
CA PRO A 685 21.56 -21.68 -12.62
C PRO A 685 21.71 -23.16 -12.99
N GLU A 686 22.85 -23.58 -13.54
CA GLU A 686 23.11 -24.98 -13.90
C GLU A 686 23.29 -25.87 -12.65
N LEU A 687 23.94 -25.34 -11.60
CA LEU A 687 24.05 -26.03 -10.31
C LEU A 687 22.68 -26.27 -9.69
N LEU A 688 21.78 -25.28 -9.73
CA LEU A 688 20.41 -25.40 -9.23
C LEU A 688 19.63 -26.47 -10.00
N ASP A 689 19.75 -26.51 -11.33
CA ASP A 689 19.10 -27.54 -12.13
C ASP A 689 19.57 -28.94 -11.75
N HIS A 690 20.88 -29.11 -11.52
CA HIS A 690 21.40 -30.38 -11.01
C HIS A 690 20.91 -30.71 -9.60
N LEU A 691 20.82 -29.72 -8.71
CA LEU A 691 20.31 -29.90 -7.34
C LEU A 691 18.88 -30.45 -7.36
N PHE A 692 17.98 -29.85 -8.16
CA PHE A 692 16.58 -30.29 -8.27
C PHE A 692 16.42 -31.61 -9.05
N GLN A 693 17.36 -31.99 -9.91
CA GLN A 693 17.36 -33.30 -10.57
C GLN A 693 17.86 -34.43 -9.65
N GLN A 694 18.80 -34.14 -8.74
CA GLN A 694 19.45 -35.14 -7.90
C GLN A 694 18.71 -35.38 -6.58
N LEU A 695 17.93 -34.39 -6.11
CA LEU A 695 17.23 -34.43 -4.83
C LEU A 695 15.72 -34.29 -5.06
N PRO A 696 14.88 -35.10 -4.39
CA PRO A 696 13.42 -35.10 -4.59
C PRO A 696 12.73 -33.92 -3.88
N LEU A 697 13.28 -32.71 -3.96
CA LEU A 697 12.80 -31.55 -3.20
C LEU A 697 11.40 -31.12 -3.64
N VAL A 698 11.12 -31.17 -4.94
CA VAL A 698 9.82 -30.78 -5.51
C VAL A 698 8.77 -31.85 -5.19
N GLU A 699 9.14 -33.13 -5.28
CA GLU A 699 8.27 -34.26 -4.96
C GLU A 699 7.90 -34.28 -3.47
N LEU A 700 8.86 -33.99 -2.58
CA LEU A 700 8.62 -33.86 -1.14
C LEU A 700 7.75 -32.64 -0.84
N ALA A 701 7.99 -31.51 -1.51
CA ALA A 701 7.12 -30.34 -1.38
C ALA A 701 5.69 -30.66 -1.82
N ALA A 702 5.49 -31.36 -2.94
CA ALA A 702 4.18 -31.78 -3.44
C ALA A 702 3.45 -32.75 -2.49
N ALA A 703 4.19 -33.59 -1.76
CA ALA A 703 3.65 -34.53 -0.79
C ALA A 703 3.29 -33.89 0.58
N SER A 704 3.62 -32.62 0.78
CA SER A 704 3.26 -31.88 2.00
C SER A 704 1.78 -31.54 2.07
N SER A 705 1.30 -31.14 3.26
CA SER A 705 -0.08 -30.69 3.48
C SER A 705 -0.50 -29.50 2.60
N HIS A 706 0.47 -28.74 2.09
CA HIS A 706 0.27 -27.56 1.25
C HIS A 706 0.92 -27.74 -0.13
N GLY A 707 0.85 -28.96 -0.67
CA GLY A 707 1.61 -29.44 -1.83
C GLY A 707 1.83 -28.44 -2.96
N GLU A 708 0.75 -27.84 -3.48
CA GLU A 708 0.83 -26.88 -4.59
C GLU A 708 1.60 -25.60 -4.21
N GLN A 709 1.28 -25.01 -3.05
CA GLN A 709 1.95 -23.82 -2.55
C GLN A 709 3.43 -24.09 -2.23
N ALA A 710 3.72 -25.23 -1.61
CA ALA A 710 5.09 -25.64 -1.29
C ALA A 710 5.94 -25.80 -2.55
N VAL A 711 5.39 -26.41 -3.61
CA VAL A 711 6.06 -26.53 -4.91
C VAL A 711 6.35 -25.14 -5.49
N LEU A 712 5.38 -24.22 -5.47
CA LEU A 712 5.60 -22.86 -5.96
C LEU A 712 6.65 -22.10 -5.15
N ASN A 713 6.68 -22.28 -3.83
CA ASN A 713 7.69 -21.67 -2.96
C ASN A 713 9.10 -22.19 -3.29
N VAL A 714 9.26 -23.48 -3.54
CA VAL A 714 10.52 -24.09 -3.96
C VAL A 714 10.99 -23.53 -5.31
N TRP A 715 10.10 -23.44 -6.31
CA TRP A 715 10.44 -22.85 -7.61
C TRP A 715 10.77 -21.36 -7.50
N LYS A 716 10.04 -20.62 -6.67
CA LYS A 716 10.35 -19.22 -6.39
C LYS A 716 11.75 -19.05 -5.81
N LEU A 717 12.17 -19.91 -4.88
CA LEU A 717 13.52 -19.86 -4.31
C LEU A 717 14.59 -20.12 -5.39
N ARG A 718 14.37 -21.11 -6.28
CA ARG A 718 15.26 -21.36 -7.44
C ARG A 718 15.40 -20.11 -8.31
N ASP A 719 14.30 -19.46 -8.64
CA ASP A 719 14.31 -18.27 -9.50
C ASP A 719 14.97 -17.07 -8.82
N LEU A 720 14.76 -16.88 -7.50
CA LEU A 720 15.45 -15.86 -6.72
C LEU A 720 16.97 -16.07 -6.76
N MET A 721 17.43 -17.29 -6.53
CA MET A 721 18.85 -17.61 -6.56
C MET A 721 19.45 -17.51 -7.97
N GLY A 722 18.70 -17.92 -9.00
CA GLY A 722 19.10 -17.77 -10.40
C GLY A 722 19.27 -16.31 -10.81
N LYS A 723 18.38 -15.42 -10.37
CA LYS A 723 18.50 -13.96 -10.59
C LYS A 723 19.71 -13.37 -9.89
N GLN A 724 20.00 -13.77 -8.64
CA GLN A 724 21.20 -13.32 -7.94
C GLN A 724 22.48 -13.79 -8.63
N GLY A 725 22.51 -15.03 -9.12
CA GLY A 725 23.65 -15.58 -9.84
C GLY A 725 23.92 -14.95 -11.20
N ALA A 726 23.00 -14.13 -11.72
CA ALA A 726 23.22 -13.32 -12.92
C ALA A 726 23.97 -12.00 -12.63
N ILE A 727 24.19 -11.64 -11.36
CA ILE A 727 24.90 -10.41 -10.97
C ILE A 727 26.40 -10.61 -11.21
N PRO A 728 27.07 -9.79 -12.06
CA PRO A 728 28.47 -9.99 -12.45
C PRO A 728 29.47 -9.63 -11.34
N SER A 729 29.53 -10.45 -10.27
CA SER A 729 30.53 -10.40 -9.18
C SER A 729 30.18 -11.32 -8.02
N LEU A 730 28.95 -11.86 -7.95
CA LEU A 730 28.52 -12.72 -6.85
C LEU A 730 29.01 -14.16 -7.04
N SER A 731 29.71 -14.67 -6.02
CA SER A 731 30.02 -16.10 -5.90
C SER A 731 28.82 -16.88 -5.39
N PHE A 732 28.84 -18.21 -5.55
CA PHE A 732 27.83 -19.09 -4.94
C PHE A 732 27.74 -18.87 -3.42
N SER A 733 28.87 -18.80 -2.73
CA SER A 733 28.93 -18.53 -1.29
C SER A 733 28.29 -17.20 -0.92
N ALA A 734 28.56 -16.12 -1.67
CA ALA A 734 27.93 -14.83 -1.44
C ALA A 734 26.41 -14.87 -1.67
N CYS A 735 25.92 -15.67 -2.62
CA CYS A 735 24.48 -15.89 -2.80
C CYS A 735 23.86 -16.64 -1.61
N VAL A 736 24.54 -17.66 -1.09
CA VAL A 736 24.09 -18.42 0.08
C VAL A 736 24.07 -17.53 1.33
N GLU A 737 25.13 -16.74 1.57
CA GLU A 737 25.19 -15.77 2.67
C GLU A 737 24.01 -14.79 2.62
N ARG A 738 23.70 -14.21 1.46
CA ARG A 738 22.54 -13.32 1.30
C ARG A 738 21.20 -14.01 1.57
N LEU A 739 21.04 -15.27 1.18
CA LEU A 739 19.84 -16.06 1.47
C LEU A 739 19.72 -16.34 2.98
N VAL A 740 20.82 -16.64 3.65
CA VAL A 740 20.86 -16.84 5.11
C VAL A 740 20.57 -15.53 5.85
N ASP A 741 21.15 -14.42 5.41
CA ASP A 741 20.83 -13.10 5.94
C ASP A 741 19.35 -12.79 5.76
N SER A 742 18.77 -13.14 4.60
CA SER A 742 17.33 -13.02 4.38
C SER A 742 16.52 -13.92 5.35
N LEU A 743 16.96 -15.15 5.62
CA LEU A 743 16.31 -16.00 6.62
C LEU A 743 16.31 -15.34 8.03
N MET A 744 17.45 -14.77 8.42
CA MET A 744 17.69 -14.23 9.77
C MET A 744 17.12 -12.84 10.00
N THR A 745 17.19 -11.96 9.00
CA THR A 745 16.74 -10.56 9.07
C THR A 745 15.24 -10.40 8.82
N HIS A 746 14.56 -11.49 8.41
CA HIS A 746 13.12 -11.55 8.12
C HIS A 746 12.63 -10.44 7.16
N PRO A 747 13.24 -10.25 5.97
CA PRO A 747 12.65 -9.41 4.96
C PRO A 747 11.29 -9.99 4.59
N SER A 748 10.38 -9.07 4.38
CA SER A 748 8.98 -9.34 4.10
C SER A 748 8.82 -9.85 2.65
N GLU A 749 9.19 -11.09 2.40
CA GLU A 749 9.00 -11.73 1.11
C GLU A 749 7.64 -12.46 1.10
N PRO A 750 6.70 -12.10 0.21
CA PRO A 750 5.44 -12.84 0.09
C PRO A 750 5.70 -14.24 -0.47
N GLU A 751 4.79 -15.18 -0.28
CA GLU A 751 4.86 -16.47 -0.97
C GLU A 751 4.63 -16.34 -2.48
N ALA A 752 4.92 -17.41 -3.22
CA ALA A 752 4.61 -17.46 -4.63
C ALA A 752 3.07 -17.41 -4.83
N PRO A 753 2.55 -16.52 -5.71
CA PRO A 753 1.12 -16.41 -5.90
C PRO A 753 0.56 -17.68 -6.55
N LEU A 754 -0.47 -18.26 -5.96
CA LEU A 754 -1.29 -19.27 -6.61
C LEU A 754 -2.12 -18.62 -7.72
N ALA A 755 -2.36 -19.33 -8.82
CA ALA A 755 -3.22 -18.83 -9.90
C ALA A 755 -4.64 -18.58 -9.34
N GLU A 756 -5.12 -17.34 -9.44
CA GLU A 756 -6.37 -16.90 -8.80
C GLU A 756 -7.63 -17.67 -9.26
N GLU A 757 -7.58 -18.36 -10.40
CA GLU A 757 -8.75 -18.95 -11.06
C GLU A 757 -8.95 -20.45 -10.76
N THR A 758 -8.02 -21.13 -10.10
CA THR A 758 -8.01 -22.61 -10.01
C THR A 758 -8.27 -23.23 -8.65
N LEU A 759 -8.34 -22.44 -7.57
CA LEU A 759 -8.48 -22.96 -6.21
C LEU A 759 -9.82 -22.64 -5.56
N ASP A 760 -10.59 -23.69 -5.29
CA ASP A 760 -11.82 -23.65 -4.51
C ASP A 760 -11.49 -23.61 -3.01
N ALA A 761 -11.04 -22.45 -2.52
CA ALA A 761 -10.60 -22.23 -1.14
C ALA A 761 -11.08 -20.90 -0.55
N VAL A 762 -11.34 -20.87 0.75
CA VAL A 762 -11.70 -19.66 1.51
C VAL A 762 -10.56 -18.65 1.44
N ARG A 763 -10.85 -17.41 1.03
CA ARG A 763 -9.83 -16.36 0.92
C ARG A 763 -9.68 -15.58 2.20
N VAL A 764 -8.54 -15.69 2.87
CA VAL A 764 -8.19 -14.86 4.03
C VAL A 764 -7.37 -13.66 3.55
N LEU A 765 -7.97 -12.47 3.62
CA LEU A 765 -7.41 -11.23 3.05
C LEU A 765 -7.38 -10.12 4.10
N THR A 766 -6.49 -9.13 3.91
CA THR A 766 -6.65 -7.86 4.64
C THR A 766 -7.77 -7.03 4.01
N ILE A 767 -8.42 -6.18 4.79
CA ILE A 767 -9.41 -5.21 4.27
C ILE A 767 -8.81 -4.37 3.12
N HIS A 768 -7.52 -4.00 3.20
CA HIS A 768 -6.83 -3.25 2.13
C HIS A 768 -6.72 -4.06 0.83
N LYS A 769 -6.36 -5.34 0.91
CA LYS A 769 -6.26 -6.23 -0.26
C LYS A 769 -7.63 -6.60 -0.87
N ALA A 770 -8.69 -6.59 -0.05
CA ALA A 770 -10.04 -6.84 -0.52
C ALA A 770 -10.62 -5.69 -1.38
N LYS A 771 -9.97 -4.51 -1.41
CA LYS A 771 -10.45 -3.37 -2.20
C LYS A 771 -10.56 -3.73 -3.68
N GLY A 772 -11.74 -3.50 -4.24
CA GLY A 772 -12.05 -3.79 -5.65
C GLY A 772 -12.53 -5.23 -5.92
N LEU A 773 -12.31 -6.17 -4.98
CA LEU A 773 -12.80 -7.54 -5.08
C LEU A 773 -14.27 -7.64 -4.66
N GLU A 774 -14.90 -8.75 -5.02
CA GLU A 774 -16.26 -9.09 -4.64
C GLU A 774 -16.35 -10.56 -4.28
N PHE A 775 -17.13 -10.86 -3.23
CA PHE A 775 -17.36 -12.22 -2.75
C PHE A 775 -18.84 -12.39 -2.43
N PRO A 776 -19.44 -13.55 -2.74
CA PRO A 776 -20.81 -13.85 -2.31
C PRO A 776 -20.98 -13.82 -0.78
N VAL A 777 -20.00 -14.30 -0.02
CA VAL A 777 -20.02 -14.30 1.45
C VAL A 777 -18.75 -13.64 1.98
N VAL A 778 -18.91 -12.67 2.89
CA VAL A 778 -17.80 -11.96 3.53
C VAL A 778 -17.96 -12.04 5.05
N MET A 779 -16.91 -12.48 5.73
CA MET A 779 -16.80 -12.51 7.18
C MET A 779 -15.80 -11.47 7.67
N LEU A 780 -16.18 -10.72 8.71
CA LEU A 780 -15.38 -9.64 9.30
C LEU A 780 -15.09 -9.93 10.79
N PRO A 781 -14.19 -10.88 11.10
CA PRO A 781 -13.83 -11.16 12.49
C PRO A 781 -12.88 -10.10 13.07
N GLY A 782 -12.68 -10.13 14.38
CA GLY A 782 -11.72 -9.28 15.09
C GLY A 782 -12.24 -7.88 15.45
N LEU A 783 -13.56 -7.68 15.45
CA LEU A 783 -14.18 -6.39 15.80
C LEU A 783 -13.97 -5.98 17.27
N HIS A 784 -13.59 -6.93 18.14
CA HIS A 784 -13.23 -6.67 19.55
C HIS A 784 -11.84 -6.06 19.73
N GLN A 785 -10.99 -6.08 18.71
CA GLN A 785 -9.62 -5.60 18.81
C GLN A 785 -9.59 -4.07 18.83
N LYS A 786 -8.90 -3.48 19.82
CA LYS A 786 -8.71 -2.03 19.89
C LYS A 786 -7.79 -1.58 18.76
N ALA A 787 -8.16 -0.49 18.09
CA ALA A 787 -7.25 0.21 17.19
C ALA A 787 -6.04 0.70 18.00
N THR A 788 -4.89 0.07 17.78
CA THR A 788 -3.61 0.60 18.25
C THR A 788 -3.29 1.83 17.41
N GLY A 789 -3.11 2.99 18.06
CA GLY A 789 -2.68 4.22 17.40
C GLY A 789 -1.32 4.03 16.70
N PRO A 790 -0.96 4.91 15.76
CA PRO A 790 0.31 4.83 15.08
C PRO A 790 1.45 4.82 16.10
N ASP A 791 2.38 3.88 15.93
CA ASP A 791 3.58 3.79 16.76
C ASP A 791 4.37 5.10 16.58
N ARG A 792 4.60 5.84 17.67
CA ARG A 792 5.27 7.16 17.63
C ARG A 792 6.79 6.98 17.57
N GLY A 793 7.23 6.20 16.60
CA GLY A 793 8.64 5.98 16.31
C GLY A 793 9.29 7.18 15.63
N VAL A 794 10.48 6.95 15.12
CA VAL A 794 11.21 7.94 14.32
C VAL A 794 10.47 8.20 13.00
N GLN A 795 10.15 9.46 12.71
CA GLN A 795 9.41 9.82 11.50
C GLN A 795 9.76 11.22 11.00
N ILE A 796 9.82 11.38 9.68
CA ILE A 796 9.86 12.67 9.00
C ILE A 796 8.69 12.71 8.03
N THR A 797 7.85 13.73 8.15
CA THR A 797 6.61 13.88 7.39
C THR A 797 6.60 15.26 6.75
N PHE A 798 6.07 15.38 5.54
CA PHE A 798 5.87 16.66 4.87
C PHE A 798 4.38 16.85 4.60
N ASP A 799 3.80 17.93 5.11
CA ASP A 799 2.43 18.33 4.83
C ASP A 799 2.40 19.15 3.54
N TRP A 800 1.85 18.57 2.48
CA TRP A 800 1.79 19.22 1.18
C TRP A 800 0.96 20.52 1.17
N ILE A 801 -0.04 20.61 2.05
CA ILE A 801 -1.00 21.72 2.07
C ILE A 801 -0.42 22.94 2.79
N SER A 802 0.15 22.74 3.99
CA SER A 802 0.79 23.82 4.75
C SER A 802 2.24 24.08 4.36
N GLY A 803 2.89 23.12 3.69
CA GLY A 803 4.32 23.15 3.38
C GLY A 803 5.21 22.93 4.59
N LEU A 804 4.69 22.32 5.66
CA LEU A 804 5.43 22.06 6.91
C LEU A 804 6.06 20.67 6.91
N TYR A 805 7.31 20.59 7.33
CA TYR A 805 7.95 19.35 7.76
C TYR A 805 7.67 19.07 9.24
N GLY A 806 7.18 17.88 9.56
CA GLY A 806 7.14 17.32 10.90
C GLY A 806 8.28 16.33 11.10
N CYS A 807 9.01 16.42 12.21
CA CYS A 807 10.08 15.50 12.58
C CYS A 807 9.86 14.99 13.99
N THR A 808 9.89 13.66 14.16
CA THR A 808 9.85 12.98 15.45
C THR A 808 11.11 12.13 15.61
N LEU A 809 11.87 12.38 16.67
CA LEU A 809 13.03 11.60 17.10
C LEU A 809 12.90 11.39 18.62
N PRO A 810 12.19 10.35 19.06
CA PRO A 810 11.81 10.21 20.47
C PRO A 810 13.01 10.36 21.42
N PRO A 811 12.89 11.16 22.50
CA PRO A 811 11.68 11.81 23.00
C PRO A 811 11.39 13.21 22.42
N VAL A 812 12.12 13.69 21.41
CA VAL A 812 12.00 15.06 20.88
C VAL A 812 11.31 15.15 19.51
N TRP A 813 10.81 16.34 19.18
CA TRP A 813 10.23 16.66 17.87
C TRP A 813 10.39 18.14 17.52
N ASN A 814 10.10 18.51 16.27
CA ASN A 814 10.10 19.90 15.82
C ASN A 814 8.70 20.54 15.97
N ALA A 815 8.62 21.86 15.84
CA ALA A 815 7.37 22.61 15.95
C ALA A 815 6.36 22.24 14.85
N GLY A 816 6.84 21.95 13.64
CA GLY A 816 6.01 21.54 12.51
C GLY A 816 5.28 20.20 12.73
N GLN A 817 5.78 19.34 13.62
CA GLN A 817 5.12 18.08 13.96
C GLN A 817 3.82 18.29 14.77
N VAL A 818 3.71 19.40 15.52
CA VAL A 818 2.55 19.63 16.40
C VAL A 818 1.26 19.85 15.59
N PRO A 819 1.19 20.75 14.60
CA PRO A 819 0.04 20.86 13.72
C PRO A 819 -0.29 19.54 13.00
N LEU A 820 0.73 18.77 12.66
CA LEU A 820 0.59 17.50 11.94
C LEU A 820 -0.02 16.37 12.76
N TRP A 821 0.04 16.41 14.09
CA TRP A 821 -0.66 15.44 14.94
C TRP A 821 -2.13 15.76 15.17
N GLU A 822 -2.57 16.97 14.82
CA GLU A 822 -3.98 17.32 14.84
C GLU A 822 -4.71 16.87 13.58
N LYS A 823 -3.97 16.67 12.48
CA LYS A 823 -4.44 16.02 11.25
C LYS A 823 -4.41 14.50 11.42
#